data_AF-A0A5N5LYI0-F1
#
_entry.id   AF-A0A5N5LYI0-F1
#
_cell.length_a   1.000
_cell.length_b   1.000
_cell.length_c   1.000
_cell.angle_alpha   90.00
_cell.angle_beta   90.00
_cell.angle_gamma   90.00
#
_symmetry.space_group_name_H-M   'P 1'
#
loop_
_entity.id
_entity.type
_entity.pdbx_description
1 polymer ?
#
loop_
_entity_poly.entity_id
_entity_poly.type
_entity_poly.pdbx_seq_one_letter_code
_entity_poly.pdbx_strand_id
1 'polypeptide(L)'
;MVFCCSPQAGIEEGERKTRLSKVTKMSLQQESLVLFIAIITIFIAATSTTTRAQKFNSSNCKSSCGTGKRANVVPYPFGFSNGCPIILKCNQAAGDVRIGEFQVQNITPNGILINIPAECDRSIEKIRPLFGQNFRPSSNNSFLLQNCNSSNKSSSSCVISTSSLRRDLNLTNCGDKNHDLNCYSPVPGDSDTFDYHSMISTQCKSVFSSLVFGWESLVVSFQIERVKLEWWLSGHCADRHNLCSNNATCTQVKLWDRSFGFRCHCTDGFAGDGLAAGNGCRRVSKCNVSKYMSGRCGGTTRVAVLVGGLIAGALLMACLALLWYYVRRKSTSLRNQSSAKRLLCEAAGNSSVPFFQYKEIEKATNGFSEKQRLGTGAYGTVYAGKLHSDDLVAIKKLRHRDTNSIDQVMNEIKLLSSVSHPNLVRLLGCCIEEGEPILVYEFMPNGTLCQHLQHERGTGLPWTIRLTVATETAKAIAYLHSAMNPPIYHRDIKSSNILLDYNYRSKVADFGLSRLGMVESSHISTAPQGTPGYLDPQYHQYFHLSDKSDVYSFGVVLVEIITALKVVDFSRSCSEVNLAALAVDRIGRGCVDEIIDPYLDPNRDAWTLTSIHTVAELAFRCLAFHRDMRPTMMEVAEELEQIMLSAWIPTMYMASPSTSSCSSEYGSQKSLSVSIGSLAGIASGKLLPPQRTDSLTSLEETKDISLVSVQDTWLSEQSSPSKNSLLDNVVR
;
A
#
# COMPACT_ATOMS: atom_id res chain seq x y z
N MET A 1 0.55 -12.29 62.35
CA MET A 1 -0.88 -12.00 62.60
C MET A 1 -1.43 -11.37 61.32
N VAL A 2 -2.36 -12.03 60.62
CA VAL A 2 -3.81 -11.64 60.50
C VAL A 2 -4.04 -10.14 60.28
N PHE A 3 -4.82 -9.67 59.30
CA PHE A 3 -5.98 -10.31 58.63
C PHE A 3 -6.02 -10.15 57.09
N CYS A 4 -6.81 -11.03 56.44
CA CYS A 4 -7.33 -10.80 55.09
C CYS A 4 -8.56 -9.87 55.13
N CYS A 5 -8.83 -9.13 54.06
CA CYS A 5 -10.17 -8.64 53.77
C CYS A 5 -10.38 -8.49 52.26
N SER A 6 -11.22 -9.34 51.66
CA SER A 6 -11.79 -9.13 50.33
C SER A 6 -13.10 -8.34 50.46
N PRO A 7 -13.55 -7.71 49.36
CA PRO A 7 -14.95 -7.87 49.00
C PRO A 7 -15.10 -8.30 47.54
N GLN A 8 -15.57 -9.52 47.31
CA GLN A 8 -16.14 -9.92 46.02
C GLN A 8 -17.60 -9.45 45.94
N ALA A 9 -17.82 -8.26 45.36
CA ALA A 9 -19.15 -7.83 44.93
C ALA A 9 -19.02 -6.84 43.75
N GLY A 10 -19.52 -7.22 42.56
CA GLY A 10 -19.63 -6.32 41.40
C GLY A 10 -19.01 -6.78 40.07
N ILE A 11 -18.17 -7.82 40.06
CA ILE A 11 -17.39 -8.19 38.85
C ILE A 11 -18.25 -8.90 37.76
N GLU A 12 -19.23 -9.73 38.13
CA GLU A 12 -19.97 -10.55 37.16
C GLU A 12 -20.87 -9.74 36.19
N GLU A 13 -21.38 -8.57 36.60
CA GLU A 13 -22.29 -7.79 35.75
C GLU A 13 -21.55 -6.97 34.67
N GLY A 14 -20.30 -6.57 34.95
CA GLY A 14 -19.41 -5.91 33.98
C GLY A 14 -18.96 -6.87 32.87
N GLU A 15 -18.62 -8.11 33.21
CA GLU A 15 -18.24 -9.13 32.23
C GLU A 15 -19.39 -9.48 31.27
N ARG A 16 -20.63 -9.61 31.77
CA ARG A 16 -21.80 -9.91 30.91
C ARG A 16 -22.05 -8.85 29.85
N LYS A 17 -22.06 -7.56 30.22
CA LYS A 17 -22.25 -6.44 29.28
C LYS A 17 -21.10 -6.36 28.26
N THR A 18 -19.87 -6.67 28.69
CA THR A 18 -18.70 -6.68 27.81
C THR A 18 -18.68 -7.86 26.82
N ARG A 19 -19.18 -9.04 27.22
CA ARG A 19 -19.38 -10.18 26.28
C ARG A 19 -20.50 -9.91 25.29
N LEU A 20 -21.66 -9.39 25.73
CA LEU A 20 -22.78 -9.08 24.84
C LEU A 20 -22.39 -8.12 23.70
N SER A 21 -21.62 -7.07 24.02
CA SER A 21 -21.08 -6.09 23.05
C SER A 21 -20.12 -6.70 22.02
N LYS A 22 -19.29 -7.68 22.42
CA LYS A 22 -18.42 -8.41 21.48
C LYS A 22 -19.21 -9.38 20.59
N VAL A 23 -20.23 -10.04 21.11
CA VAL A 23 -21.05 -10.99 20.35
C VAL A 23 -21.89 -10.28 19.29
N THR A 24 -22.55 -9.15 19.61
CA THR A 24 -23.34 -8.39 18.62
C THR A 24 -22.50 -7.73 17.52
N LYS A 25 -21.21 -7.44 17.78
CA LYS A 25 -20.29 -7.01 16.71
C LYS A 25 -19.76 -8.14 15.83
N MET A 26 -19.91 -9.40 16.22
CA MET A 26 -19.61 -10.55 15.35
C MET A 26 -20.81 -10.96 14.49
N SER A 27 -22.05 -10.92 15.01
CA SER A 27 -23.24 -11.32 14.23
C SER A 27 -23.45 -10.45 12.97
N LEU A 28 -23.35 -9.13 13.10
CA LEU A 28 -23.47 -8.16 12.00
C LEU A 28 -22.48 -8.40 10.85
N GLN A 29 -21.30 -8.95 11.12
CA GLN A 29 -20.30 -9.26 10.09
C GLN A 29 -20.53 -10.64 9.44
N GLN A 30 -21.26 -11.54 10.12
CA GLN A 30 -21.58 -12.87 9.61
C GLN A 30 -22.87 -12.90 8.77
N GLU A 31 -23.90 -12.12 9.14
CA GLU A 31 -25.15 -12.02 8.36
C GLU A 31 -24.92 -11.45 6.95
N SER A 32 -24.04 -10.45 6.82
CA SER A 32 -23.65 -9.87 5.53
C SER A 32 -23.03 -10.90 4.57
N LEU A 33 -22.26 -11.86 5.09
CA LEU A 33 -21.69 -12.95 4.30
C LEU A 33 -22.74 -13.98 3.88
N VAL A 34 -23.67 -14.33 4.78
CA VAL A 34 -24.78 -15.27 4.49
C VAL A 34 -25.71 -14.69 3.43
N LEU A 35 -26.05 -13.40 3.51
CA LEU A 35 -26.88 -12.71 2.53
C LEU A 35 -26.24 -12.73 1.13
N PHE A 36 -24.92 -12.53 1.05
CA PHE A 36 -24.18 -12.55 -0.22
C PHE A 36 -24.18 -13.95 -0.87
N ILE A 37 -24.02 -15.01 -0.07
CA ILE A 37 -24.09 -16.40 -0.54
C ILE A 37 -25.51 -16.75 -1.01
N ALA A 38 -26.54 -16.32 -0.27
CA ALA A 38 -27.94 -16.55 -0.64
C ALA A 38 -28.27 -15.96 -2.02
N ILE A 39 -27.88 -14.70 -2.28
CA ILE A 39 -28.07 -14.02 -3.57
C ILE A 39 -27.42 -14.81 -4.73
N ILE A 40 -26.20 -15.32 -4.54
CA ILE A 40 -25.51 -16.13 -5.54
C ILE A 40 -26.26 -17.44 -5.83
N THR A 41 -26.72 -18.15 -4.79
CA THR A 41 -27.46 -19.42 -4.98
C THR A 41 -28.80 -19.25 -5.69
N ILE A 42 -29.54 -18.16 -5.41
CA ILE A 42 -30.81 -17.84 -6.10
C ILE A 42 -30.55 -17.58 -7.59
N PHE A 43 -29.45 -16.89 -7.94
CA PHE A 43 -29.10 -16.60 -9.33
C PHE A 43 -28.78 -17.87 -10.14
N ILE A 44 -28.17 -18.88 -9.52
CA ILE A 44 -27.85 -20.16 -10.17
C ILE A 44 -29.12 -20.99 -10.41
N ALA A 45 -30.02 -21.04 -9.44
CA ALA A 45 -31.25 -21.84 -9.50
C ALA A 45 -32.21 -21.43 -10.64
N ALA A 46 -32.20 -20.15 -11.05
CA ALA A 46 -33.14 -19.59 -12.02
C ALA A 46 -32.98 -20.09 -13.48
N THR A 47 -31.95 -20.89 -13.79
CA THR A 47 -31.54 -21.19 -15.18
C THR A 47 -32.07 -22.50 -15.78
N SER A 48 -32.73 -23.36 -14.98
CA SER A 48 -33.08 -24.74 -15.35
C SER A 48 -34.53 -24.92 -15.83
N THR A 49 -34.81 -24.76 -17.13
CA THR A 49 -36.12 -25.15 -17.72
C THR A 49 -36.00 -25.98 -19.00
N THR A 50 -36.26 -27.28 -18.88
CA THR A 50 -36.33 -28.24 -20.00
C THR A 50 -37.48 -27.94 -20.97
N THR A 51 -37.40 -28.44 -22.20
CA THR A 51 -38.45 -28.28 -23.22
C THR A 51 -38.75 -29.60 -23.93
N ARG A 52 -39.99 -30.07 -23.83
CA ARG A 52 -40.50 -31.29 -24.48
C ARG A 52 -41.19 -30.91 -25.80
N ALA A 53 -40.79 -31.50 -26.92
CA ALA A 53 -41.35 -31.17 -28.22
C ALA A 53 -42.61 -32.01 -28.53
N GLN A 54 -43.70 -31.35 -28.96
CA GLN A 54 -44.86 -32.01 -29.57
C GLN A 54 -44.63 -32.25 -31.07
N LYS A 55 -45.37 -33.22 -31.61
CA LYS A 55 -45.30 -33.71 -33.00
C LYS A 55 -46.72 -33.73 -33.56
N PHE A 56 -46.92 -33.21 -34.77
CA PHE A 56 -48.19 -33.27 -35.50
C PHE A 56 -48.00 -34.11 -36.77
N ASN A 57 -49.09 -34.70 -37.28
CA ASN A 57 -49.03 -35.59 -38.45
C ASN A 57 -49.36 -34.83 -39.74
N SER A 58 -48.42 -34.82 -40.70
CA SER A 58 -48.78 -34.82 -42.12
C SER A 58 -49.14 -36.26 -42.49
N SER A 59 -50.37 -36.51 -42.92
CA SER A 59 -51.04 -37.81 -42.76
C SER A 59 -50.59 -38.94 -43.69
N ASN A 60 -49.93 -38.63 -44.82
CA ASN A 60 -49.61 -39.60 -45.87
C ASN A 60 -48.12 -39.83 -46.15
N CYS A 61 -47.19 -39.08 -45.50
CA CYS A 61 -45.75 -39.26 -45.70
C CYS A 61 -45.07 -39.92 -44.48
N LYS A 62 -44.62 -41.17 -44.64
CA LYS A 62 -43.86 -41.92 -43.63
C LYS A 62 -42.41 -41.45 -43.60
N SER A 63 -42.09 -40.59 -42.64
CA SER A 63 -40.77 -39.98 -42.45
C SER A 63 -39.76 -40.80 -41.63
N SER A 64 -40.10 -41.99 -41.15
CA SER A 64 -39.22 -42.81 -40.28
C SER A 64 -38.80 -44.16 -40.89
N CYS A 65 -37.50 -44.46 -40.83
CA CYS A 65 -36.87 -45.70 -41.25
C CYS A 65 -36.31 -46.49 -40.05
N GLY A 66 -36.57 -47.79 -39.97
CA GLY A 66 -36.17 -48.64 -38.84
C GLY A 66 -37.09 -48.51 -37.62
N THR A 67 -36.77 -49.25 -36.55
CA THR A 67 -37.55 -49.32 -35.30
C THR A 67 -36.72 -49.05 -34.04
N GLY A 68 -37.40 -48.69 -32.95
CA GLY A 68 -36.76 -48.44 -31.65
C GLY A 68 -35.72 -47.33 -31.67
N LYS A 69 -34.62 -47.50 -30.91
CA LYS A 69 -33.53 -46.51 -30.80
C LYS A 69 -32.71 -46.31 -32.09
N ARG A 70 -32.92 -47.11 -33.14
CA ARG A 70 -32.26 -46.97 -34.46
C ARG A 70 -33.17 -46.33 -35.52
N ALA A 71 -34.33 -45.79 -35.13
CA ALA A 71 -35.28 -45.19 -36.06
C ALA A 71 -34.79 -43.82 -36.56
N ASN A 72 -34.22 -43.76 -37.77
CA ASN A 72 -33.84 -42.52 -38.42
C ASN A 72 -35.08 -41.79 -38.97
N VAL A 73 -35.17 -40.49 -38.72
CA VAL A 73 -36.29 -39.63 -39.15
C VAL A 73 -35.78 -38.56 -40.10
N VAL A 74 -36.36 -38.49 -41.29
CA VAL A 74 -36.04 -37.47 -42.31
C VAL A 74 -37.09 -36.34 -42.29
N PRO A 75 -36.72 -35.08 -42.61
CA PRO A 75 -37.69 -33.99 -42.72
C PRO A 75 -38.56 -34.17 -43.98
N TYR A 76 -39.79 -33.65 -43.95
CA TYR A 76 -40.57 -33.46 -45.19
C TYR A 76 -39.80 -32.47 -46.11
N PRO A 77 -39.74 -32.65 -47.45
CA PRO A 77 -40.55 -33.54 -48.30
C PRO A 77 -40.01 -34.98 -48.45
N PHE A 78 -38.97 -35.36 -47.70
CA PHE A 78 -38.36 -36.68 -47.78
C PHE A 78 -39.16 -37.73 -47.00
N GLY A 79 -39.12 -38.98 -47.45
CA GLY A 79 -39.61 -40.12 -46.67
C GLY A 79 -39.64 -41.44 -47.45
N PHE A 80 -40.40 -42.40 -46.94
CA PHE A 80 -40.30 -43.83 -47.29
C PHE A 80 -41.62 -44.42 -47.80
N SER A 81 -42.47 -43.60 -48.40
CA SER A 81 -43.82 -43.96 -48.86
C SER A 81 -44.29 -43.04 -49.99
N ASN A 82 -45.21 -43.51 -50.83
CA ASN A 82 -45.69 -42.81 -52.04
C ASN A 82 -46.31 -41.41 -51.77
N GLY A 83 -46.74 -41.11 -50.55
CA GLY A 83 -47.21 -39.77 -50.17
C GLY A 83 -46.11 -38.74 -49.84
N CYS A 84 -44.83 -39.07 -50.04
CA CYS A 84 -43.69 -38.17 -49.88
C CYS A 84 -43.19 -37.68 -51.26
N PRO A 85 -43.08 -36.37 -51.53
CA PRO A 85 -42.59 -35.87 -52.82
C PRO A 85 -41.15 -36.28 -53.17
N ILE A 86 -40.33 -36.67 -52.17
CA ILE A 86 -39.02 -37.29 -52.39
C ILE A 86 -38.96 -38.62 -51.66
N ILE A 87 -39.02 -39.72 -52.42
CA ILE A 87 -39.00 -41.09 -51.89
C ILE A 87 -37.57 -41.60 -51.80
N LEU A 88 -37.16 -42.03 -50.60
CA LEU A 88 -35.86 -42.62 -50.29
C LEU A 88 -36.01 -44.13 -50.01
N LYS A 89 -34.94 -44.90 -50.16
CA LYS A 89 -34.92 -46.31 -49.74
C LYS A 89 -34.53 -46.42 -48.25
N CYS A 90 -35.14 -47.37 -47.55
CA CYS A 90 -34.89 -47.64 -46.14
C CYS A 90 -34.49 -49.11 -45.93
N ASN A 91 -33.37 -49.35 -45.24
CA ASN A 91 -33.06 -50.66 -44.68
C ASN A 91 -33.65 -50.76 -43.27
N GLN A 92 -34.80 -51.44 -43.12
CA GLN A 92 -35.52 -51.53 -41.84
C GLN A 92 -34.72 -52.21 -40.72
N ALA A 93 -33.76 -53.08 -41.04
CA ALA A 93 -32.95 -53.80 -40.04
C ALA A 93 -31.78 -52.96 -39.50
N ALA A 94 -31.18 -52.11 -40.34
CA ALA A 94 -30.08 -51.23 -39.96
C ALA A 94 -30.56 -49.85 -39.47
N GLY A 95 -31.65 -49.33 -40.03
CA GLY A 95 -32.06 -47.92 -39.95
C GLY A 95 -31.47 -47.05 -41.06
N ASP A 96 -30.69 -47.61 -42.00
CA ASP A 96 -30.02 -46.85 -43.06
C ASP A 96 -31.00 -46.25 -44.06
N VAL A 97 -30.76 -44.99 -44.40
CA VAL A 97 -31.37 -44.28 -45.53
C VAL A 97 -30.44 -44.37 -46.73
N ARG A 98 -30.95 -44.77 -47.90
CA ARG A 98 -30.15 -45.03 -49.11
C ARG A 98 -30.79 -44.48 -50.38
N ILE A 99 -29.96 -44.15 -51.37
CA ILE A 99 -30.34 -43.80 -52.75
C ILE A 99 -29.49 -44.66 -53.68
N GLY A 100 -30.13 -45.48 -54.52
CA GLY A 100 -29.44 -46.57 -55.22
C GLY A 100 -28.88 -47.58 -54.22
N GLU A 101 -27.57 -47.83 -54.30
CA GLU A 101 -26.80 -48.60 -53.30
C GLU A 101 -26.16 -47.72 -52.21
N PHE A 102 -26.05 -46.40 -52.43
CA PHE A 102 -25.29 -45.46 -51.60
C PHE A 102 -26.04 -45.01 -50.35
N GLN A 103 -25.31 -44.78 -49.25
CA GLN A 103 -25.85 -44.35 -47.96
C GLN A 103 -25.94 -42.82 -47.89
N VAL A 104 -27.09 -42.32 -47.45
CA VAL A 104 -27.29 -40.89 -47.13
C VAL A 104 -26.69 -40.62 -45.76
N GLN A 105 -25.71 -39.71 -45.69
CA GLN A 105 -25.08 -39.28 -44.45
C GLN A 105 -25.92 -38.25 -43.69
N ASN A 106 -26.46 -37.26 -44.41
CA ASN A 106 -27.22 -36.17 -43.81
C ASN A 106 -28.15 -35.51 -44.85
N ILE A 107 -29.26 -34.94 -44.39
CA ILE A 107 -30.18 -34.14 -45.21
C ILE A 107 -30.17 -32.72 -44.65
N THR A 108 -29.73 -31.77 -45.47
CA THR A 108 -29.70 -30.34 -45.13
C THR A 108 -30.76 -29.58 -45.93
N PRO A 109 -31.21 -28.39 -45.48
CA PRO A 109 -32.13 -27.56 -46.26
C PRO A 109 -31.62 -27.26 -47.68
N ASN A 110 -30.29 -27.23 -47.88
CA ASN A 110 -29.65 -26.84 -49.12
C ASN A 110 -29.06 -28.04 -49.90
N GLY A 111 -29.37 -29.29 -49.53
CA GLY A 111 -28.88 -30.48 -50.23
C GLY A 111 -28.81 -31.77 -49.41
N ILE A 112 -28.74 -32.91 -50.10
CA ILE A 112 -28.54 -34.26 -49.53
C ILE A 112 -27.05 -34.61 -49.61
N LEU A 113 -26.45 -35.08 -48.51
CA LEU A 113 -25.06 -35.57 -48.49
C LEU A 113 -25.02 -37.10 -48.53
N ILE A 114 -24.26 -37.66 -49.48
CA ILE A 114 -24.16 -39.10 -49.76
C ILE A 114 -22.69 -39.52 -49.74
N ASN A 115 -22.40 -40.71 -49.20
CA ASN A 115 -21.07 -41.32 -49.33
C ASN A 115 -20.98 -42.16 -50.62
N ILE A 116 -20.03 -41.83 -51.48
CA ILE A 116 -19.61 -42.62 -52.65
C ILE A 116 -18.16 -43.06 -52.40
N PRO A 117 -17.94 -44.21 -51.72
CA PRO A 117 -16.59 -44.66 -51.40
C PRO A 117 -15.78 -44.89 -52.68
N ALA A 118 -14.45 -44.81 -52.59
CA ALA A 118 -13.57 -45.05 -53.73
C ALA A 118 -13.60 -46.54 -54.14
N GLU A 119 -14.05 -46.83 -55.37
CA GLU A 119 -14.26 -48.19 -55.89
C GLU A 119 -13.74 -48.21 -57.34
N CYS A 120 -12.67 -48.95 -57.62
CA CYS A 120 -12.18 -49.11 -58.98
C CYS A 120 -13.20 -49.83 -59.87
N ASP A 121 -13.25 -49.43 -61.14
CA ASP A 121 -14.07 -50.03 -62.21
C ASP A 121 -15.60 -50.00 -62.03
N ARG A 122 -16.12 -49.42 -60.94
CA ARG A 122 -17.55 -49.17 -60.71
C ARG A 122 -18.22 -48.57 -61.95
N SER A 123 -19.11 -49.31 -62.61
CA SER A 123 -19.81 -48.85 -63.83
C SER A 123 -20.58 -47.53 -63.61
N ILE A 124 -20.54 -46.63 -64.58
CA ILE A 124 -21.26 -45.35 -64.55
C ILE A 124 -22.78 -45.50 -64.32
N GLU A 125 -23.39 -46.58 -64.77
CA GLU A 125 -24.81 -46.87 -64.54
C GLU A 125 -25.16 -47.10 -63.06
N LYS A 126 -24.19 -47.48 -62.20
CA LYS A 126 -24.43 -47.63 -60.75
C LYS A 126 -24.78 -46.31 -60.07
N ILE A 127 -24.27 -45.16 -60.57
CA ILE A 127 -24.58 -43.84 -60.00
C ILE A 127 -25.83 -43.19 -60.59
N ARG A 128 -26.44 -43.79 -61.63
CA ARG A 128 -27.71 -43.33 -62.22
C ARG A 128 -28.85 -43.08 -61.22
N PRO A 129 -29.03 -43.86 -60.12
CA PRO A 129 -30.06 -43.58 -59.11
C PRO A 129 -29.88 -42.26 -58.35
N LEU A 130 -28.72 -41.60 -58.44
CA LEU A 130 -28.48 -40.27 -57.87
C LEU A 130 -29.08 -39.14 -58.72
N PHE A 131 -29.46 -39.44 -59.97
CA PHE A 131 -30.10 -38.52 -60.91
C PHE A 131 -31.61 -38.73 -60.89
N GLY A 132 -32.23 -38.45 -59.75
CA GLY A 132 -33.66 -38.58 -59.53
C GLY A 132 -34.49 -37.50 -60.22
N GLN A 133 -35.81 -37.60 -60.04
CA GLN A 133 -36.79 -36.65 -60.58
C GLN A 133 -36.77 -35.30 -59.84
N ASN A 134 -36.53 -35.33 -58.52
CA ASN A 134 -36.59 -34.17 -57.61
C ASN A 134 -35.25 -33.92 -56.87
N PHE A 135 -34.18 -34.61 -57.29
CA PHE A 135 -32.82 -34.43 -56.78
C PHE A 135 -31.77 -34.86 -57.82
N ARG A 136 -30.64 -34.14 -57.88
CA ARG A 136 -29.49 -34.44 -58.76
C ARG A 136 -28.19 -33.92 -58.12
N PRO A 137 -27.00 -34.41 -58.50
CA PRO A 137 -25.74 -33.84 -58.02
C PRO A 137 -25.68 -32.33 -58.30
N SER A 138 -25.33 -31.54 -57.28
CA SER A 138 -25.06 -30.10 -57.37
C SER A 138 -23.93 -29.80 -58.34
N SER A 139 -23.96 -28.67 -59.04
CA SER A 139 -22.84 -28.22 -59.88
C SER A 139 -21.52 -28.02 -59.10
N ASN A 140 -21.58 -27.91 -57.77
CA ASN A 140 -20.40 -27.88 -56.86
C ASN A 140 -19.72 -29.25 -56.64
N ASN A 141 -20.13 -30.32 -57.32
CA ASN A 141 -19.40 -31.59 -57.31
C ASN A 141 -18.39 -31.68 -58.47
N SER A 142 -17.43 -32.59 -58.33
CA SER A 142 -16.69 -33.17 -59.46
C SER A 142 -16.67 -34.70 -59.30
N PHE A 143 -16.85 -35.44 -60.40
CA PHE A 143 -16.70 -36.91 -60.40
C PHE A 143 -15.32 -37.31 -60.91
N LEU A 144 -14.74 -38.36 -60.33
CA LEU A 144 -13.48 -38.95 -60.77
C LEU A 144 -13.79 -40.15 -61.66
N LEU A 145 -13.54 -40.01 -62.96
CA LEU A 145 -13.92 -40.98 -63.99
C LEU A 145 -12.72 -41.84 -64.43
N GLN A 146 -13.00 -43.10 -64.75
CA GLN A 146 -12.04 -44.11 -65.16
C GLN A 146 -12.37 -44.70 -66.55
N ASN A 147 -11.35 -45.26 -67.19
CA ASN A 147 -11.46 -45.99 -68.46
C ASN A 147 -12.09 -45.14 -69.59
N CYS A 148 -11.65 -43.89 -69.69
CA CYS A 148 -12.03 -42.92 -70.72
C CYS A 148 -11.19 -43.12 -71.99
N ASN A 149 -11.78 -42.91 -73.17
CA ASN A 149 -11.05 -43.03 -74.43
C ASN A 149 -10.26 -41.74 -74.76
N SER A 150 -9.02 -41.87 -75.21
CA SER A 150 -8.02 -40.79 -75.21
C SER A 150 -8.18 -39.70 -76.28
N SER A 151 -9.26 -39.71 -77.05
CA SER A 151 -9.33 -39.12 -78.40
C SER A 151 -9.76 -37.64 -78.49
N ASN A 152 -10.11 -36.99 -77.38
CA ASN A 152 -10.34 -35.54 -77.33
C ASN A 152 -9.99 -34.94 -75.96
N LYS A 153 -8.73 -34.50 -75.79
CA LYS A 153 -8.31 -33.69 -74.63
C LYS A 153 -8.77 -32.24 -74.81
N SER A 154 -9.99 -31.93 -74.38
CA SER A 154 -10.44 -30.54 -74.24
C SER A 154 -9.72 -29.84 -73.08
N SER A 155 -9.49 -28.53 -73.21
CA SER A 155 -8.42 -27.80 -72.54
C SER A 155 -8.70 -27.40 -71.07
N SER A 156 -8.97 -28.35 -70.19
CA SER A 156 -8.94 -28.14 -68.72
C SER A 156 -8.92 -29.45 -67.89
N SER A 157 -8.37 -30.55 -68.42
CA SER A 157 -8.40 -31.84 -67.73
C SER A 157 -7.51 -31.90 -66.48
N CYS A 158 -8.15 -31.81 -65.32
CA CYS A 158 -7.60 -32.35 -64.07
C CYS A 158 -7.45 -33.87 -64.24
N VAL A 159 -6.23 -34.38 -64.07
CA VAL A 159 -5.88 -35.80 -64.14
C VAL A 159 -5.16 -36.17 -62.85
N ILE A 160 -5.64 -37.21 -62.17
CA ILE A 160 -5.11 -37.69 -60.89
C ILE A 160 -4.75 -39.17 -61.02
N SER A 161 -3.54 -39.58 -60.66
CA SER A 161 -3.20 -41.00 -60.63
C SER A 161 -3.87 -41.70 -59.44
N THR A 162 -4.43 -42.90 -59.64
CA THR A 162 -4.91 -43.75 -58.54
C THR A 162 -3.84 -44.00 -57.47
N SER A 163 -2.56 -44.03 -57.85
CA SER A 163 -1.43 -44.20 -56.92
C SER A 163 -1.35 -43.11 -55.85
N SER A 164 -1.65 -41.85 -56.20
CA SER A 164 -1.59 -40.71 -55.29
C SER A 164 -2.64 -40.79 -54.18
N LEU A 165 -3.81 -41.39 -54.46
CA LEU A 165 -4.92 -41.53 -53.51
C LEU A 165 -4.91 -42.88 -52.75
N ARG A 166 -4.10 -43.86 -53.18
CA ARG A 166 -4.09 -45.23 -52.61
C ARG A 166 -3.74 -45.27 -51.13
N ARG A 167 -2.90 -44.33 -50.66
CA ARG A 167 -2.48 -44.23 -49.25
C ARG A 167 -3.56 -43.65 -48.32
N ASP A 168 -4.35 -42.71 -48.83
CA ASP A 168 -5.25 -41.89 -48.00
C ASP A 168 -6.69 -42.46 -47.96
N LEU A 169 -7.05 -43.33 -48.92
CA LEU A 169 -8.39 -43.91 -49.07
C LEU A 169 -8.45 -45.44 -48.85
N ASN A 170 -7.40 -46.08 -48.30
CA ASN A 170 -7.36 -47.51 -47.96
C ASN A 170 -7.81 -48.47 -49.10
N LEU A 171 -7.35 -48.22 -50.32
CA LEU A 171 -7.81 -48.94 -51.53
C LEU A 171 -7.14 -50.31 -51.70
N THR A 172 -7.83 -51.37 -51.28
CA THR A 172 -7.34 -52.75 -51.30
C THR A 172 -7.47 -53.46 -52.66
N ASN A 173 -8.51 -53.16 -53.44
CA ASN A 173 -8.94 -54.02 -54.57
C ASN A 173 -8.64 -53.44 -55.97
N CYS A 174 -7.97 -52.30 -56.07
CA CYS A 174 -7.44 -51.80 -57.34
C CYS A 174 -6.15 -52.55 -57.66
N GLY A 175 -6.10 -53.29 -58.78
CA GLY A 175 -4.88 -53.96 -59.25
C GLY A 175 -3.78 -52.96 -59.62
N ASP A 176 -2.52 -53.39 -59.68
CA ASP A 176 -1.34 -52.52 -59.75
C ASP A 176 -1.10 -51.81 -61.11
N LYS A 177 -2.16 -51.62 -61.90
CA LYS A 177 -2.16 -50.70 -63.03
C LYS A 177 -2.49 -49.31 -62.53
N ASN A 178 -1.60 -48.35 -62.78
CA ASN A 178 -1.94 -46.94 -62.57
C ASN A 178 -2.99 -46.55 -63.61
N HIS A 179 -4.19 -46.20 -63.15
CA HIS A 179 -5.26 -45.67 -63.99
C HIS A 179 -5.34 -44.15 -63.77
N ASP A 180 -5.36 -43.40 -64.87
CA ASP A 180 -5.57 -41.96 -64.85
C ASP A 180 -7.05 -41.65 -64.57
N LEU A 181 -7.32 -40.97 -63.45
CA LEU A 181 -8.63 -40.46 -63.09
C LEU A 181 -8.85 -39.12 -63.78
N ASN A 182 -9.88 -39.02 -64.62
CA ASN A 182 -10.27 -37.75 -65.24
C ASN A 182 -11.32 -37.06 -64.36
N CYS A 183 -11.07 -35.81 -63.97
CA CYS A 183 -11.99 -35.05 -63.14
C CYS A 183 -13.06 -34.38 -64.04
N TYR A 184 -14.32 -34.81 -63.92
CA TYR A 184 -15.45 -34.21 -64.63
C TYR A 184 -16.25 -33.26 -63.73
N SER A 185 -16.43 -32.02 -64.17
CA SER A 185 -17.22 -30.98 -63.50
C SER A 185 -17.95 -30.15 -64.57
N PRO A 186 -19.20 -29.71 -64.34
CA PRO A 186 -19.96 -28.90 -65.30
C PRO A 186 -19.41 -27.48 -65.42
N VAL A 187 -19.73 -26.81 -66.53
CA VAL A 187 -19.38 -25.40 -66.74
C VAL A 187 -20.17 -24.52 -65.76
N PRO A 188 -19.53 -23.64 -64.97
CA PRO A 188 -20.24 -22.75 -64.05
C PRO A 188 -21.27 -21.85 -64.75
N GLY A 189 -22.49 -21.80 -64.20
CA GLY A 189 -23.55 -20.86 -64.59
C GLY A 189 -24.67 -21.42 -65.48
N ASP A 190 -24.48 -22.55 -66.17
CA ASP A 190 -25.55 -23.07 -67.05
C ASP A 190 -26.68 -23.77 -66.29
N SER A 191 -26.41 -24.49 -65.20
CA SER A 191 -27.44 -24.95 -64.25
C SER A 191 -26.88 -25.27 -62.85
N ASP A 192 -27.76 -25.42 -61.87
CA ASP A 192 -27.40 -25.76 -60.48
C ASP A 192 -27.17 -27.28 -60.28
N THR A 193 -27.46 -28.08 -61.32
CA THR A 193 -27.56 -29.54 -61.25
C THR A 193 -26.83 -30.22 -62.41
N PHE A 194 -26.07 -31.28 -62.13
CA PHE A 194 -25.46 -32.13 -63.17
C PHE A 194 -26.51 -32.72 -64.12
N ASP A 195 -26.18 -32.77 -65.40
CA ASP A 195 -26.82 -33.64 -66.37
C ASP A 195 -26.13 -35.01 -66.45
N TYR A 196 -26.93 -36.07 -66.58
CA TYR A 196 -26.47 -37.45 -66.70
C TYR A 196 -25.97 -37.76 -68.13
N HIS A 197 -26.62 -37.20 -69.16
CA HIS A 197 -26.24 -37.46 -70.56
C HIS A 197 -24.88 -36.83 -70.90
N SER A 198 -24.64 -35.61 -70.46
CA SER A 198 -23.37 -34.89 -70.56
C SER A 198 -22.22 -35.62 -69.87
N MET A 199 -22.51 -36.32 -68.75
CA MET A 199 -21.52 -37.15 -68.06
C MET A 199 -21.23 -38.45 -68.81
N ILE A 200 -22.23 -39.11 -69.41
CA ILE A 200 -22.00 -40.30 -70.26
C ILE A 200 -21.25 -39.93 -71.55
N SER A 201 -21.47 -38.74 -72.13
CA SER A 201 -20.80 -38.33 -73.37
C SER A 201 -19.29 -38.17 -73.26
N THR A 202 -18.73 -38.20 -72.04
CA THR A 202 -17.28 -38.17 -71.75
C THR A 202 -16.50 -39.39 -72.27
N GLN A 203 -17.18 -40.44 -72.76
CA GLN A 203 -16.59 -41.71 -73.19
C GLN A 203 -15.85 -42.50 -72.09
N CYS A 204 -16.08 -42.15 -70.82
CA CYS A 204 -15.63 -42.90 -69.64
C CYS A 204 -16.60 -44.03 -69.30
N LYS A 205 -16.08 -45.17 -68.81
CA LYS A 205 -16.90 -46.35 -68.47
C LYS A 205 -17.21 -46.50 -66.99
N SER A 206 -16.37 -45.95 -66.12
CA SER A 206 -16.41 -46.21 -64.67
C SER A 206 -16.24 -44.93 -63.84
N VAL A 207 -16.77 -44.93 -62.61
CA VAL A 207 -16.80 -43.79 -61.67
C VAL A 207 -16.14 -44.19 -60.35
N PHE A 208 -14.89 -43.78 -60.19
CA PHE A 208 -14.05 -44.13 -59.05
C PHE A 208 -14.59 -43.57 -57.72
N SER A 209 -14.78 -42.24 -57.67
CA SER A 209 -15.29 -41.52 -56.50
C SER A 209 -15.74 -40.10 -56.91
N SER A 210 -15.96 -39.23 -55.95
CA SER A 210 -16.44 -37.86 -56.13
C SER A 210 -15.78 -36.88 -55.14
N LEU A 211 -15.86 -35.60 -55.48
CA LEU A 211 -15.34 -34.47 -54.73
C LEU A 211 -16.47 -33.44 -54.53
N VAL A 212 -16.67 -32.94 -53.31
CA VAL A 212 -17.49 -31.74 -53.06
C VAL A 212 -16.57 -30.53 -52.86
N PHE A 213 -16.88 -29.42 -53.53
CA PHE A 213 -16.21 -28.13 -53.37
C PHE A 213 -16.96 -27.22 -52.39
N GLY A 214 -16.28 -26.76 -51.34
CA GLY A 214 -16.86 -25.90 -50.31
C GLY A 214 -15.99 -24.68 -49.99
N TRP A 215 -16.59 -23.49 -50.11
CA TRP A 215 -16.00 -22.22 -49.67
C TRP A 215 -16.60 -21.80 -48.33
N GLU A 216 -15.80 -21.88 -47.26
CA GLU A 216 -16.09 -21.20 -46.00
C GLU A 216 -14.87 -20.34 -45.63
N SER A 217 -15.10 -19.06 -45.35
CA SER A 217 -14.15 -18.17 -44.67
C SER A 217 -12.71 -18.17 -45.23
N LEU A 218 -12.57 -17.88 -46.53
CA LEU A 218 -11.29 -17.80 -47.28
C LEU A 218 -10.49 -19.12 -47.40
N VAL A 219 -10.98 -20.25 -46.88
CA VAL A 219 -10.35 -21.57 -47.06
C VAL A 219 -11.15 -22.41 -48.05
N VAL A 220 -10.46 -22.95 -49.06
CA VAL A 220 -11.04 -23.94 -49.97
C VAL A 220 -10.97 -25.31 -49.31
N SER A 221 -12.12 -25.94 -49.11
CA SER A 221 -12.21 -27.31 -48.63
C SER A 221 -12.70 -28.26 -49.74
N PHE A 222 -12.01 -29.40 -49.86
CA PHE A 222 -12.40 -30.50 -50.73
C PHE A 222 -12.77 -31.70 -49.85
N GLN A 223 -13.85 -32.39 -50.19
CA GLN A 223 -14.26 -33.62 -49.50
C GLN A 223 -14.39 -34.75 -50.52
N ILE A 224 -13.43 -35.68 -50.47
CA ILE A 224 -13.44 -36.92 -51.26
C ILE A 224 -14.52 -37.86 -50.70
N GLU A 225 -14.99 -38.80 -51.51
CA GLU A 225 -16.03 -39.79 -51.20
C GLU A 225 -17.41 -39.21 -50.89
N ARG A 226 -17.65 -37.92 -51.16
CA ARG A 226 -18.94 -37.28 -50.91
C ARG A 226 -19.55 -36.75 -52.19
N VAL A 227 -20.88 -36.80 -52.26
CA VAL A 227 -21.68 -36.03 -53.21
C VAL A 227 -22.69 -35.18 -52.44
N LYS A 228 -22.80 -33.91 -52.83
CA LYS A 228 -23.94 -33.05 -52.47
C LYS A 228 -24.97 -33.09 -53.60
N LEU A 229 -26.14 -33.68 -53.36
CA LEU A 229 -27.28 -33.50 -54.27
C LEU A 229 -27.99 -32.17 -53.96
N GLU A 230 -28.33 -31.38 -54.97
CA GLU A 230 -29.44 -30.44 -54.84
C GLU A 230 -30.76 -31.21 -54.85
N TRP A 231 -31.78 -30.61 -54.26
CA TRP A 231 -33.16 -31.10 -54.31
C TRP A 231 -34.11 -29.93 -54.50
N TRP A 232 -35.28 -30.21 -55.07
CA TRP A 232 -36.33 -29.23 -55.37
C TRP A 232 -37.71 -29.90 -55.35
N LEU A 233 -38.75 -29.09 -55.40
CA LEU A 233 -40.10 -29.49 -55.77
C LEU A 233 -40.52 -28.75 -57.05
N SER A 234 -41.43 -29.33 -57.83
CA SER A 234 -41.94 -28.73 -59.07
C SER A 234 -42.82 -27.50 -58.79
N GLY A 235 -42.48 -26.35 -59.38
CA GLY A 235 -43.17 -25.07 -59.21
C GLY A 235 -42.21 -23.88 -59.19
N HIS A 236 -42.72 -22.65 -59.34
CA HIS A 236 -41.92 -21.43 -59.40
C HIS A 236 -42.13 -20.58 -58.14
N CYS A 237 -41.09 -19.94 -57.62
CA CYS A 237 -41.22 -19.00 -56.48
C CYS A 237 -42.02 -17.71 -56.78
N ALA A 238 -42.57 -17.58 -57.99
CA ALA A 238 -43.41 -16.45 -58.42
C ALA A 238 -44.91 -16.81 -58.42
N ASP A 239 -45.24 -18.10 -58.37
CA ASP A 239 -46.62 -18.59 -58.31
C ASP A 239 -47.19 -18.23 -56.93
N ARG A 240 -48.19 -17.34 -56.88
CA ARG A 240 -48.77 -16.82 -55.61
C ARG A 240 -49.51 -17.85 -54.74
N HIS A 241 -49.45 -19.13 -55.08
CA HIS A 241 -49.98 -20.18 -54.22
C HIS A 241 -49.06 -20.39 -53.00
N ASN A 242 -49.64 -20.78 -51.87
CA ASN A 242 -48.91 -21.03 -50.62
C ASN A 242 -48.06 -22.31 -50.74
N LEU A 243 -46.92 -22.21 -51.43
CA LEU A 243 -45.93 -23.29 -51.56
C LEU A 243 -45.05 -23.37 -50.30
N CYS A 244 -44.52 -22.22 -49.89
CA CYS A 244 -43.80 -22.06 -48.63
C CYS A 244 -44.74 -21.61 -47.49
N SER A 245 -44.34 -21.94 -46.27
CA SER A 245 -45.04 -21.57 -45.03
C SER A 245 -44.80 -20.09 -44.67
N ASN A 246 -45.68 -19.52 -43.83
CA ASN A 246 -45.44 -18.21 -43.23
C ASN A 246 -44.11 -18.21 -42.45
N ASN A 247 -43.31 -17.16 -42.59
CA ASN A 247 -41.94 -17.07 -42.08
C ASN A 247 -40.95 -18.06 -42.73
N ALA A 248 -41.17 -18.40 -44.01
CA ALA A 248 -40.18 -19.04 -44.87
C ALA A 248 -39.84 -18.17 -46.09
N THR A 249 -38.60 -18.25 -46.56
CA THR A 249 -38.16 -17.75 -47.87
C THR A 249 -38.28 -18.85 -48.92
N CYS A 250 -38.69 -18.49 -50.14
CA CYS A 250 -38.64 -19.37 -51.30
C CYS A 250 -37.30 -19.17 -52.02
N THR A 251 -36.64 -20.26 -52.40
CA THR A 251 -35.41 -20.25 -53.20
C THR A 251 -35.65 -21.06 -54.47
N GLN A 252 -35.50 -20.41 -55.62
CA GLN A 252 -35.55 -21.03 -56.93
C GLN A 252 -34.30 -21.91 -57.15
N VAL A 253 -34.44 -23.01 -57.90
CA VAL A 253 -33.34 -23.88 -58.33
C VAL A 253 -33.42 -24.05 -59.85
N LYS A 254 -32.33 -23.74 -60.56
CA LYS A 254 -32.23 -23.80 -62.04
C LYS A 254 -31.84 -25.22 -62.47
N LEU A 255 -32.74 -25.90 -63.16
CA LEU A 255 -32.57 -27.31 -63.52
C LEU A 255 -31.84 -27.47 -64.86
N TRP A 256 -31.23 -28.65 -65.04
CA TRP A 256 -30.47 -29.08 -66.23
C TRP A 256 -31.21 -28.92 -67.57
N ASP A 257 -32.54 -29.03 -67.57
CA ASP A 257 -33.42 -28.89 -68.75
C ASP A 257 -33.90 -27.44 -68.98
N ARG A 258 -33.32 -26.48 -68.25
CA ARG A 258 -33.70 -25.05 -68.20
C ARG A 258 -35.07 -24.78 -67.58
N SER A 259 -35.74 -25.79 -67.02
CA SER A 259 -36.89 -25.57 -66.15
C SER A 259 -36.44 -25.11 -64.75
N PHE A 260 -37.41 -24.82 -63.88
CA PHE A 260 -37.17 -24.40 -62.50
C PHE A 260 -37.93 -25.28 -61.51
N GLY A 261 -37.27 -25.57 -60.40
CA GLY A 261 -37.93 -26.02 -59.17
C GLY A 261 -37.78 -24.99 -58.06
N PHE A 262 -38.42 -25.26 -56.93
CA PHE A 262 -38.31 -24.43 -55.73
C PHE A 262 -37.98 -25.26 -54.48
N ARG A 263 -37.49 -24.57 -53.45
CA ARG A 263 -37.39 -25.06 -52.07
C ARG A 263 -37.67 -23.92 -51.09
N CYS A 264 -38.01 -24.27 -49.84
CA CYS A 264 -38.34 -23.31 -48.79
C CYS A 264 -37.36 -23.40 -47.62
N HIS A 265 -37.06 -22.26 -46.98
CA HIS A 265 -36.19 -22.20 -45.80
C HIS A 265 -36.82 -21.29 -44.73
N CYS A 266 -36.81 -21.67 -43.46
CA CYS A 266 -37.35 -20.81 -42.39
C CYS A 266 -36.46 -19.58 -42.15
N THR A 267 -37.08 -18.42 -41.90
CA THR A 267 -36.35 -17.20 -41.53
C THR A 267 -35.73 -17.32 -40.14
N ASP A 268 -34.73 -16.47 -39.85
CA ASP A 268 -34.03 -16.47 -38.57
C ASP A 268 -35.00 -16.36 -37.37
N GLY A 269 -34.79 -17.22 -36.37
CA GLY A 269 -35.68 -17.36 -35.21
C GLY A 269 -36.84 -18.36 -35.41
N PHE A 270 -36.97 -18.97 -36.58
CA PHE A 270 -37.93 -20.05 -36.86
C PHE A 270 -37.20 -21.36 -37.23
N ALA A 271 -37.89 -22.50 -37.08
CA ALA A 271 -37.38 -23.80 -37.48
C ALA A 271 -38.51 -24.74 -37.95
N GLY A 272 -38.20 -25.61 -38.91
CA GLY A 272 -39.13 -26.57 -39.50
C GLY A 272 -38.67 -26.95 -40.91
N ASP A 273 -39.59 -27.39 -41.77
CA ASP A 273 -39.32 -27.71 -43.17
C ASP A 273 -39.67 -26.58 -44.14
N GLY A 274 -40.33 -25.52 -43.66
CA GLY A 274 -40.65 -24.33 -44.44
C GLY A 274 -41.70 -24.51 -45.54
N LEU A 275 -42.24 -25.72 -45.74
CA LEU A 275 -43.26 -26.02 -46.74
C LEU A 275 -44.66 -25.87 -46.14
N ALA A 276 -45.59 -25.30 -46.90
CA ALA A 276 -46.97 -25.14 -46.43
C ALA A 276 -47.71 -26.48 -46.25
N ALA A 277 -47.37 -27.48 -47.07
CA ALA A 277 -47.86 -28.87 -46.95
C ALA A 277 -47.09 -29.72 -45.92
N GLY A 278 -46.07 -29.15 -45.27
CA GLY A 278 -45.22 -29.81 -44.28
C GLY A 278 -45.57 -29.45 -42.84
N ASN A 279 -44.55 -29.34 -41.99
CA ASN A 279 -44.64 -28.83 -40.63
C ASN A 279 -44.53 -27.29 -40.61
N GLY A 280 -44.15 -26.66 -41.72
CA GLY A 280 -44.01 -25.22 -41.87
C GLY A 280 -42.84 -24.64 -41.07
N CYS A 281 -42.99 -23.40 -40.59
CA CYS A 281 -42.01 -22.72 -39.74
C CYS A 281 -42.59 -22.33 -38.38
N ARG A 282 -42.08 -22.92 -37.30
CA ARG A 282 -42.44 -22.57 -35.92
C ARG A 282 -41.35 -21.72 -35.26
N ARG A 283 -41.76 -20.69 -34.51
CA ARG A 283 -40.84 -19.81 -33.76
C ARG A 283 -40.11 -20.61 -32.68
N VAL A 284 -38.78 -20.56 -32.64
CA VAL A 284 -37.97 -21.25 -31.63
C VAL A 284 -37.61 -20.30 -30.48
N SER A 285 -38.33 -20.42 -29.37
CA SER A 285 -38.31 -19.44 -28.25
C SER A 285 -37.10 -19.52 -27.31
N LYS A 286 -36.07 -20.33 -27.59
CA LYS A 286 -34.84 -20.43 -26.79
C LYS A 286 -33.59 -20.51 -27.69
N CYS A 287 -32.85 -19.39 -27.82
CA CYS A 287 -31.51 -19.41 -28.41
C CYS A 287 -30.52 -20.00 -27.37
N ASN A 288 -29.86 -21.12 -27.70
CA ASN A 288 -28.96 -21.81 -26.77
C ASN A 288 -27.63 -21.05 -26.63
N VAL A 289 -27.00 -21.11 -25.45
CA VAL A 289 -25.80 -20.35 -25.06
C VAL A 289 -24.64 -20.52 -26.07
N SER A 290 -24.44 -21.72 -26.61
CA SER A 290 -23.42 -21.97 -27.64
C SER A 290 -23.66 -21.21 -28.95
N LYS A 291 -24.93 -20.97 -29.34
CA LYS A 291 -25.28 -20.13 -30.49
C LYS A 291 -25.24 -18.63 -30.20
N TYR A 292 -25.32 -18.25 -28.92
CA TYR A 292 -25.11 -16.86 -28.48
C TYR A 292 -23.63 -16.46 -28.64
N MET A 293 -22.72 -17.36 -28.26
CA MET A 293 -21.26 -17.18 -28.47
C MET A 293 -20.88 -17.14 -29.96
N SER A 294 -21.54 -17.91 -30.82
CA SER A 294 -21.25 -17.96 -32.27
C SER A 294 -21.92 -16.86 -33.11
N GLY A 295 -22.49 -15.83 -32.48
CA GLY A 295 -22.92 -14.59 -33.14
C GLY A 295 -24.19 -14.69 -34.01
N ARG A 296 -24.95 -15.80 -33.96
CA ARG A 296 -26.15 -16.01 -34.79
C ARG A 296 -27.48 -15.62 -34.09
N CYS A 297 -27.44 -14.74 -33.10
CA CYS A 297 -28.61 -14.19 -32.40
C CYS A 297 -28.36 -12.71 -32.02
N GLY A 298 -29.09 -11.77 -32.65
CA GLY A 298 -29.34 -10.38 -32.19
C GLY A 298 -28.15 -9.47 -31.80
N GLY A 299 -27.81 -8.48 -32.64
CA GLY A 299 -26.63 -7.63 -32.44
C GLY A 299 -26.62 -6.67 -31.23
N THR A 300 -27.77 -6.33 -30.64
CA THR A 300 -27.86 -5.29 -29.59
C THR A 300 -27.66 -5.80 -28.16
N THR A 301 -28.28 -6.93 -27.79
CA THR A 301 -28.18 -7.48 -26.43
C THR A 301 -26.78 -7.98 -26.09
N ARG A 302 -25.96 -8.31 -27.09
CA ARG A 302 -24.54 -8.67 -26.92
C ARG A 302 -23.73 -7.53 -26.31
N VAL A 303 -23.95 -6.28 -26.75
CA VAL A 303 -23.22 -5.11 -26.24
C VAL A 303 -23.60 -4.84 -24.78
N ALA A 304 -24.91 -4.83 -24.47
CA ALA A 304 -25.40 -4.55 -23.12
C ALA A 304 -24.86 -5.55 -22.07
N VAL A 305 -24.80 -6.85 -22.39
CA VAL A 305 -24.27 -7.89 -21.48
C VAL A 305 -22.75 -7.76 -21.29
N LEU A 306 -21.99 -7.45 -22.35
CA LEU A 306 -20.54 -7.26 -22.24
C LEU A 306 -20.18 -5.99 -21.44
N VAL A 307 -20.87 -4.88 -21.70
CA VAL A 307 -20.66 -3.62 -20.95
C VAL A 307 -21.10 -3.77 -19.49
N GLY A 308 -22.26 -4.41 -19.22
CA GLY A 308 -22.71 -4.71 -17.87
C GLY A 308 -21.74 -5.61 -17.10
N GLY A 309 -21.19 -6.64 -17.75
CA GLY A 309 -20.18 -7.52 -17.17
C GLY A 309 -18.87 -6.80 -16.84
N LEU A 310 -18.40 -5.91 -17.72
CA LEU A 310 -17.22 -5.09 -17.48
C LEU A 310 -17.42 -4.12 -16.30
N ILE A 311 -18.57 -3.44 -16.23
CA ILE A 311 -18.90 -2.52 -15.13
C ILE A 311 -19.02 -3.28 -13.80
N ALA A 312 -19.72 -4.41 -13.78
CA ALA A 312 -19.85 -5.23 -12.57
C ALA A 312 -18.48 -5.78 -12.09
N GLY A 313 -17.64 -6.24 -13.02
CA GLY A 313 -16.28 -6.71 -12.72
C GLY A 313 -15.39 -5.58 -12.18
N ALA A 314 -15.44 -4.39 -12.79
CA ALA A 314 -14.69 -3.22 -12.33
C ALA A 314 -15.13 -2.76 -10.93
N LEU A 315 -16.44 -2.71 -10.66
CA LEU A 315 -16.97 -2.38 -9.33
C LEU A 315 -16.55 -3.40 -8.27
N LEU A 316 -16.64 -4.71 -8.58
CA LEU A 316 -16.22 -5.77 -7.66
C LEU A 316 -14.72 -5.71 -7.36
N MET A 317 -13.87 -5.49 -8.38
CA MET A 317 -12.43 -5.29 -8.19
C MET A 317 -12.11 -4.02 -7.39
N ALA A 318 -12.83 -2.92 -7.60
CA ALA A 318 -12.68 -1.70 -6.81
C ALA A 318 -13.07 -1.92 -5.33
N CYS A 319 -14.16 -2.63 -5.06
CA CYS A 319 -14.56 -3.00 -3.71
C CYS A 319 -13.52 -3.90 -3.02
N LEU A 320 -12.97 -4.90 -3.73
CA LEU A 320 -11.91 -5.77 -3.20
C LEU A 320 -10.61 -4.98 -2.94
N ALA A 321 -10.24 -4.06 -3.83
CA ALA A 321 -9.06 -3.20 -3.64
C ALA A 321 -9.21 -2.25 -2.45
N LEU A 322 -10.38 -1.64 -2.26
CA LEU A 322 -10.70 -0.80 -1.10
C LEU A 322 -10.72 -1.61 0.20
N LEU A 323 -11.30 -2.81 0.19
CA LEU A 323 -11.30 -3.71 1.35
C LEU A 323 -9.87 -4.14 1.71
N TRP A 324 -9.07 -4.53 0.73
CA TRP A 324 -7.67 -4.92 0.93
C TRP A 324 -6.80 -3.75 1.40
N TYR A 325 -7.01 -2.54 0.87
CA TYR A 325 -6.37 -1.31 1.36
C TYR A 325 -6.75 -1.03 2.83
N TYR A 326 -8.04 -1.13 3.18
CA TYR A 326 -8.50 -0.91 4.56
C TYR A 326 -7.94 -1.97 5.52
N VAL A 327 -7.96 -3.25 5.14
CA VAL A 327 -7.37 -4.35 5.92
C VAL A 327 -5.85 -4.18 6.06
N ARG A 328 -5.11 -3.81 4.99
CA ARG A 328 -3.68 -3.48 5.08
C ARG A 328 -3.44 -2.31 6.03
N ARG A 329 -4.14 -1.18 5.87
CA ARG A 329 -3.96 0.03 6.68
C ARG A 329 -4.26 -0.21 8.16
N LYS A 330 -5.29 -1.00 8.48
CA LYS A 330 -5.60 -1.42 9.86
C LYS A 330 -4.57 -2.40 10.41
N SER A 331 -4.10 -3.34 9.60
CA SER A 331 -3.06 -4.31 9.98
C SER A 331 -1.70 -3.65 10.22
N THR A 332 -1.26 -2.72 9.37
CA THR A 332 -0.02 -1.97 9.58
C THR A 332 -0.11 -1.03 10.78
N SER A 333 -1.25 -0.35 10.99
CA SER A 333 -1.49 0.47 12.19
C SER A 333 -1.35 -0.35 13.47
N LEU A 334 -2.07 -1.47 13.59
CA LEU A 334 -1.99 -2.35 14.77
C LEU A 334 -0.60 -2.98 14.95
N ARG A 335 0.06 -3.39 13.86
CA ARG A 335 1.43 -3.92 13.92
C ARG A 335 2.41 -2.87 14.40
N ASN A 336 2.36 -1.65 13.85
CA ASN A 336 3.22 -0.55 14.26
C ASN A 336 2.98 -0.17 15.73
N GLN A 337 1.73 -0.13 16.19
CA GLN A 337 1.38 0.08 17.61
C GLN A 337 1.98 -1.02 18.51
N SER A 338 1.94 -2.28 18.08
CA SER A 338 2.55 -3.40 18.83
C SER A 338 4.09 -3.37 18.85
N SER A 339 4.72 -2.98 17.73
CA SER A 339 6.18 -2.83 17.63
C SER A 339 6.67 -1.63 18.45
N ALA A 340 5.98 -0.49 18.36
CA ALA A 340 6.25 0.67 19.21
C ALA A 340 6.14 0.28 20.68
N LYS A 341 5.03 -0.34 21.11
CA LYS A 341 4.85 -0.78 22.51
C LYS A 341 5.96 -1.73 22.98
N ARG A 342 6.46 -2.62 22.12
CA ARG A 342 7.62 -3.47 22.44
C ARG A 342 8.90 -2.65 22.61
N LEU A 343 9.24 -1.79 21.65
CA LEU A 343 10.41 -0.91 21.72
C LEU A 343 10.35 0.04 22.93
N LEU A 344 9.16 0.46 23.35
CA LEU A 344 8.93 1.32 24.52
C LEU A 344 9.18 0.57 25.84
N CYS A 345 8.69 -0.66 25.98
CA CYS A 345 9.03 -1.51 27.12
C CYS A 345 10.54 -1.83 27.16
N GLU A 346 11.18 -1.97 26.00
CA GLU A 346 12.62 -2.22 25.85
C GLU A 346 13.47 -0.97 26.16
N ALA A 347 12.97 0.23 25.84
CA ALA A 347 13.63 1.51 26.12
C ALA A 347 13.43 2.01 27.56
N ALA A 348 12.30 1.68 28.21
CA ALA A 348 12.00 2.12 29.59
C ALA A 348 12.84 1.39 30.66
N GLY A 349 13.32 0.16 30.36
CA GLY A 349 14.14 -0.64 31.26
C GLY A 349 13.37 -1.13 32.49
N ASN A 350 14.02 -1.17 33.65
CA ASN A 350 13.39 -1.58 34.92
C ASN A 350 12.37 -0.54 35.46
N SER A 351 12.37 0.68 34.93
CA SER A 351 11.43 1.73 35.31
C SER A 351 10.15 1.64 34.49
N SER A 352 9.13 0.98 35.03
CA SER A 352 7.86 0.76 34.33
C SER A 352 7.02 2.05 34.21
N VAL A 353 7.34 2.88 33.21
CA VAL A 353 6.55 4.06 32.82
C VAL A 353 5.12 3.62 32.47
N PRO A 354 4.07 4.14 33.15
CA PRO A 354 2.68 3.77 32.90
C PRO A 354 2.21 4.07 31.46
N PHE A 355 1.38 3.19 30.91
CA PHE A 355 0.72 3.38 29.62
C PHE A 355 -0.75 3.76 29.81
N PHE A 356 -1.11 4.96 29.37
CA PHE A 356 -2.49 5.45 29.33
C PHE A 356 -3.17 5.09 27.99
N GLN A 357 -4.49 4.94 27.99
CA GLN A 357 -5.26 4.76 26.76
C GLN A 357 -5.55 6.12 26.09
N TYR A 358 -5.60 6.17 24.76
CA TYR A 358 -5.85 7.45 24.06
C TYR A 358 -7.16 8.12 24.52
N LYS A 359 -8.20 7.32 24.78
CA LYS A 359 -9.52 7.81 25.24
C LYS A 359 -9.51 8.40 26.64
N GLU A 360 -8.58 7.96 27.49
CA GLU A 360 -8.39 8.53 28.83
C GLU A 360 -7.75 9.92 28.72
N ILE A 361 -6.72 10.04 27.88
CA ILE A 361 -6.04 11.30 27.56
C ILE A 361 -6.96 12.29 26.83
N GLU A 362 -7.73 11.82 25.85
CA GLU A 362 -8.75 12.60 25.13
C GLU A 362 -9.83 13.12 26.09
N LYS A 363 -10.30 12.29 27.03
CA LYS A 363 -11.24 12.71 28.07
C LYS A 363 -10.62 13.72 29.03
N ALA A 364 -9.40 13.47 29.51
CA ALA A 364 -8.68 14.34 30.45
C ALA A 364 -8.43 15.74 29.87
N THR A 365 -8.19 15.83 28.55
CA THR A 365 -7.97 17.08 27.80
C THR A 365 -9.23 17.63 27.12
N ASN A 366 -10.42 17.09 27.42
CA ASN A 366 -11.70 17.48 26.83
C ASN A 366 -11.66 17.57 25.28
N GLY A 367 -11.07 16.57 24.63
CA GLY A 367 -10.84 16.52 23.19
C GLY A 367 -9.68 17.40 22.71
N PHE A 368 -8.60 17.52 23.50
CA PHE A 368 -7.49 18.45 23.28
C PHE A 368 -7.96 19.91 23.13
N SER A 369 -8.82 20.34 24.05
CA SER A 369 -9.46 21.66 24.00
C SER A 369 -8.44 22.80 24.10
N GLU A 370 -8.55 23.79 23.23
CA GLU A 370 -7.77 25.03 23.27
C GLU A 370 -7.90 25.77 24.62
N LYS A 371 -9.01 25.60 25.34
CA LYS A 371 -9.20 26.14 26.70
C LYS A 371 -8.30 25.50 27.77
N GLN A 372 -7.73 24.34 27.48
CA GLN A 372 -6.77 23.62 28.33
C GLN A 372 -5.34 23.73 27.80
N ARG A 373 -5.08 24.43 26.69
CA ARG A 373 -3.73 24.57 26.12
C ARG A 373 -2.84 25.43 27.02
N LEU A 374 -1.78 24.84 27.55
CA LEU A 374 -0.75 25.51 28.36
C LEU A 374 0.33 26.18 27.50
N GLY A 375 0.61 25.62 26.32
CA GLY A 375 1.58 26.20 25.37
C GLY A 375 1.80 25.34 24.13
N THR A 376 2.46 25.93 23.12
CA THR A 376 2.85 25.25 21.87
C THR A 376 4.32 25.52 21.61
N GLY A 377 5.14 24.47 21.61
CA GLY A 377 6.56 24.53 21.27
C GLY A 377 6.85 23.98 19.87
N ALA A 378 8.14 23.84 19.55
CA ALA A 378 8.57 23.18 18.31
C ALA A 378 8.13 21.71 18.27
N TYR A 379 8.31 20.99 19.37
CA TYR A 379 8.13 19.54 19.48
C TYR A 379 6.66 19.11 19.68
N GLY A 380 5.82 19.95 20.29
CA GLY A 380 4.46 19.56 20.69
C GLY A 380 3.58 20.71 21.18
N THR A 381 2.33 20.38 21.47
CA THR A 381 1.38 21.24 22.20
C THR A 381 1.10 20.59 23.55
N VAL A 382 1.18 21.38 24.63
CA VAL A 382 0.96 20.93 26.00
C VAL A 382 -0.41 21.38 26.47
N TYR A 383 -1.16 20.45 27.07
CA TYR A 383 -2.50 20.69 27.61
C TYR A 383 -2.54 20.35 29.11
N ALA A 384 -3.30 21.10 29.89
CA ALA A 384 -3.70 20.70 31.24
C ALA A 384 -4.74 19.58 31.13
N GLY A 385 -4.50 18.44 31.76
CA GLY A 385 -5.46 17.34 31.86
C GLY A 385 -5.85 17.06 33.29
N LYS A 386 -6.98 16.36 33.47
CA LYS A 386 -7.39 15.77 34.75
C LYS A 386 -7.64 14.28 34.57
N LEU A 387 -6.82 13.44 35.21
CA LEU A 387 -6.92 11.98 35.10
C LEU A 387 -7.99 11.40 36.04
N HIS A 388 -8.21 10.08 35.97
CA HIS A 388 -9.24 9.40 36.76
C HIS A 388 -9.05 9.49 38.29
N SER A 389 -7.83 9.76 38.76
CA SER A 389 -7.51 10.06 40.17
C SER A 389 -7.92 11.47 40.63
N ASP A 390 -8.49 12.28 39.73
CA ASP A 390 -8.72 13.73 39.90
C ASP A 390 -7.42 14.58 39.95
N ASP A 391 -6.25 13.95 39.80
CA ASP A 391 -4.94 14.60 39.65
C ASP A 391 -4.86 15.50 38.40
N LEU A 392 -4.30 16.70 38.56
CA LEU A 392 -3.91 17.59 37.47
C LEU A 392 -2.58 17.14 36.85
N VAL A 393 -2.53 17.06 35.53
CA VAL A 393 -1.36 16.62 34.76
C VAL A 393 -1.07 17.55 33.57
N ALA A 394 0.19 17.59 33.13
CA ALA A 394 0.57 18.23 31.88
C ALA A 394 0.72 17.17 30.77
N ILE A 395 0.01 17.34 29.66
CA ILE A 395 -0.12 16.36 28.57
C ILE A 395 0.48 16.96 27.30
N LYS A 396 1.70 16.53 26.94
CA LYS A 396 2.48 16.96 25.76
C LYS A 396 2.09 16.07 24.57
N LYS A 397 1.20 16.56 23.70
CA LYS A 397 0.90 15.91 22.41
C LYS A 397 1.94 16.39 21.39
N LEU A 398 2.77 15.47 20.90
CA LEU A 398 3.91 15.80 20.03
C LEU A 398 3.46 15.93 18.57
N ARG A 399 4.15 16.76 17.77
CA ARG A 399 3.72 17.07 16.41
C ARG A 399 4.11 15.96 15.43
N HIS A 400 3.12 15.26 14.89
CA HIS A 400 3.30 14.27 13.83
C HIS A 400 3.66 14.96 12.48
N ARG A 401 4.94 15.35 12.32
CA ARG A 401 5.48 16.00 11.11
C ARG A 401 6.64 15.25 10.44
N ASP A 402 7.58 14.74 11.22
CA ASP A 402 8.82 14.15 10.72
C ASP A 402 9.11 12.77 11.34
N THR A 403 9.88 11.92 10.66
CA THR A 403 10.34 10.62 11.18
C THR A 403 11.03 10.75 12.54
N ASN A 404 11.81 11.82 12.71
CA ASN A 404 12.60 12.13 13.90
C ASN A 404 11.74 12.39 15.15
N SER A 405 10.42 12.63 14.98
CA SER A 405 9.50 12.82 16.11
C SER A 405 9.38 11.56 16.97
N ILE A 406 9.48 10.36 16.38
CA ILE A 406 9.46 9.10 17.14
C ILE A 406 10.76 8.94 17.91
N ASP A 407 11.91 9.27 17.32
CA ASP A 407 13.21 9.16 18.00
C ASP A 407 13.28 10.12 19.22
N GLN A 408 12.72 11.32 19.11
CA GLN A 408 12.58 12.26 20.22
C GLN A 408 11.71 11.69 21.36
N VAL A 409 10.58 11.04 21.03
CA VAL A 409 9.72 10.35 22.02
C VAL A 409 10.47 9.23 22.73
N MET A 410 11.15 8.37 21.97
CA MET A 410 11.90 7.23 22.50
C MET A 410 13.05 7.70 23.40
N ASN A 411 13.74 8.77 23.00
CA ASN A 411 14.82 9.39 23.76
C ASN A 411 14.32 10.04 25.05
N GLU A 412 13.27 10.86 24.98
CA GLU A 412 12.69 11.52 26.14
C GLU A 412 12.14 10.51 27.16
N ILE A 413 11.49 9.43 26.72
CA ILE A 413 11.05 8.33 27.60
C ILE A 413 12.25 7.61 28.23
N LYS A 414 13.27 7.24 27.45
CA LYS A 414 14.45 6.50 27.94
C LYS A 414 15.29 7.30 28.93
N LEU A 415 15.43 8.60 28.72
CA LEU A 415 16.13 9.48 29.64
C LEU A 415 15.28 9.71 30.90
N LEU A 416 14.00 10.09 30.77
CA LEU A 416 13.12 10.34 31.92
C LEU A 416 12.78 9.09 32.74
N SER A 417 12.92 7.87 32.20
CA SER A 417 12.79 6.64 32.98
C SER A 417 14.05 6.28 33.77
N SER A 418 15.21 6.90 33.47
CA SER A 418 16.49 6.62 34.16
C SER A 418 16.90 7.68 35.18
N VAL A 419 16.33 8.90 35.12
CA VAL A 419 16.60 9.99 36.07
C VAL A 419 15.52 10.09 37.15
N SER A 420 15.92 10.49 38.37
CA SER A 420 14.98 10.83 39.45
C SER A 420 15.61 11.86 40.38
N HIS A 421 15.16 13.10 40.28
CA HIS A 421 15.69 14.25 41.02
C HIS A 421 14.56 15.25 41.31
N PRO A 422 14.48 15.88 42.51
CA PRO A 422 13.38 16.78 42.86
C PRO A 422 13.21 17.95 41.88
N ASN A 423 14.31 18.45 41.33
CA ASN A 423 14.33 19.58 40.39
C ASN A 423 14.34 19.17 38.90
N LEU A 424 13.83 17.96 38.59
CA LEU A 424 13.52 17.52 37.22
C LEU A 424 12.03 17.20 37.12
N VAL A 425 11.40 17.53 35.99
CA VAL A 425 9.97 17.27 35.78
C VAL A 425 9.73 15.78 35.56
N ARG A 426 8.94 15.17 36.45
CA ARG A 426 8.67 13.73 36.45
C ARG A 426 7.67 13.34 35.37
N LEU A 427 8.08 12.40 34.51
CA LEU A 427 7.19 11.67 33.61
C LEU A 427 6.26 10.75 34.44
N LEU A 428 4.96 10.89 34.26
CA LEU A 428 3.91 10.07 34.90
C LEU A 428 3.46 8.89 34.03
N GLY A 429 3.68 8.97 32.72
CA GLY A 429 3.32 7.93 31.76
C GLY A 429 3.30 8.43 30.32
N CYS A 430 2.90 7.56 29.40
CA CYS A 430 2.75 7.90 27.98
C CYS A 430 1.54 7.22 27.34
N CYS A 431 1.10 7.75 26.21
CA CYS A 431 0.12 7.14 25.31
C CYS A 431 0.69 7.16 23.90
N ILE A 432 0.77 5.99 23.25
CA ILE A 432 1.29 5.82 21.88
C ILE A 432 0.30 4.93 21.09
N GLU A 433 -0.99 5.12 21.38
CA GLU A 433 -2.10 4.52 20.64
C GLU A 433 -2.51 5.39 19.44
N GLU A 434 -3.24 4.82 18.49
CA GLU A 434 -3.74 5.46 17.25
C GLU A 434 -2.68 6.11 16.33
N GLY A 435 -1.40 6.08 16.71
CA GLY A 435 -0.29 6.73 16.01
C GLY A 435 0.10 8.11 16.56
N GLU A 436 -0.49 8.50 17.70
CA GLU A 436 -0.33 9.81 18.33
C GLU A 436 0.58 9.69 19.57
N PRO A 437 1.86 10.08 19.50
CA PRO A 437 2.76 10.02 20.64
C PRO A 437 2.51 11.16 21.63
N ILE A 438 2.14 10.80 22.85
CA ILE A 438 1.74 11.72 23.91
C ILE A 438 2.48 11.34 25.20
N LEU A 439 3.05 12.34 25.86
CA LEU A 439 3.75 12.20 27.15
C LEU A 439 2.96 12.93 28.25
N VAL A 440 2.88 12.31 29.44
CA VAL A 440 2.12 12.81 30.59
C VAL A 440 3.09 13.10 31.73
N TYR A 441 3.06 14.31 32.28
CA TYR A 441 3.95 14.80 33.33
C TYR A 441 3.15 15.37 34.51
N GLU A 442 3.81 15.57 35.64
CA GLU A 442 3.26 16.37 36.73
C GLU A 442 2.89 17.79 36.26
N PHE A 443 1.77 18.31 36.77
CA PHE A 443 1.31 19.65 36.43
C PHE A 443 2.07 20.70 37.22
N MET A 444 2.67 21.66 36.51
CA MET A 444 3.47 22.75 37.09
C MET A 444 2.63 24.03 37.13
N PRO A 445 1.94 24.33 38.25
CA PRO A 445 0.87 25.31 38.30
C PRO A 445 1.34 26.73 38.03
N ASN A 446 2.56 27.09 38.46
CA ASN A 446 3.10 28.44 38.32
C ASN A 446 3.77 28.68 36.95
N GLY A 447 3.78 27.71 36.04
CA GLY A 447 4.22 27.91 34.65
C GLY A 447 5.75 27.96 34.51
N THR A 448 6.26 28.70 33.52
CA THR A 448 7.70 28.79 33.24
C THR A 448 8.35 29.99 33.93
N LEU A 449 9.64 29.90 34.26
CA LEU A 449 10.43 31.05 34.74
C LEU A 449 10.34 32.25 33.78
N CYS A 450 10.41 31.98 32.47
CA CYS A 450 10.25 32.98 31.41
C CYS A 450 8.99 33.84 31.58
N GLN A 451 7.83 33.23 31.89
CA GLN A 451 6.56 33.93 32.08
C GLN A 451 6.59 34.94 33.25
N HIS A 452 7.32 34.65 34.32
CA HIS A 452 7.44 35.59 35.45
C HIS A 452 8.47 36.69 35.16
N LEU A 453 9.59 36.37 34.51
CA LEU A 453 10.60 37.37 34.13
C LEU A 453 10.05 38.36 33.09
N GLN A 454 9.30 37.87 32.10
CA GLN A 454 8.64 38.71 31.09
C GLN A 454 7.35 39.38 31.58
N HIS A 455 7.03 39.28 32.88
CA HIS A 455 5.83 39.85 33.51
C HIS A 455 4.50 39.41 32.84
N GLU A 456 4.51 38.29 32.10
CA GLU A 456 3.30 37.62 31.60
C GLU A 456 2.49 37.00 32.74
N ARG A 457 3.14 36.76 33.89
CA ARG A 457 2.54 36.13 35.06
C ARG A 457 2.96 36.79 36.37
N GLY A 458 2.01 37.48 36.99
CA GLY A 458 2.24 38.23 38.23
C GLY A 458 3.06 39.51 37.99
N THR A 459 3.57 40.09 39.07
CA THR A 459 4.38 41.33 39.04
C THR A 459 5.89 41.06 38.86
N GLY A 460 6.31 39.81 38.70
CA GLY A 460 7.71 39.39 38.71
C GLY A 460 8.11 38.67 40.02
N LEU A 461 9.25 37.96 39.99
CA LEU A 461 9.79 37.22 41.15
C LEU A 461 10.81 38.08 41.93
N PRO A 462 10.78 38.08 43.27
CA PRO A 462 11.79 38.75 44.08
C PRO A 462 13.13 37.99 44.05
N TRP A 463 14.24 38.69 44.32
CA TRP A 463 15.60 38.15 44.18
C TRP A 463 15.82 36.80 44.86
N THR A 464 15.36 36.62 46.11
CA THR A 464 15.53 35.37 46.87
C THR A 464 14.89 34.16 46.19
N ILE A 465 13.75 34.34 45.50
CA ILE A 465 13.09 33.27 44.73
C ILE A 465 13.85 33.02 43.43
N ARG A 466 14.34 34.06 42.72
CA ARG A 466 15.15 33.86 41.51
C ARG A 466 16.46 33.15 41.81
N LEU A 467 17.15 33.53 42.90
CA LEU A 467 18.35 32.84 43.37
C LEU A 467 18.06 31.38 43.74
N THR A 468 16.97 31.11 44.47
CA THR A 468 16.53 29.73 44.75
C THR A 468 16.34 28.93 43.46
N VAL A 469 15.64 29.51 42.47
CA VAL A 469 15.41 28.88 41.15
C VAL A 469 16.72 28.66 40.39
N ALA A 470 17.69 29.58 40.48
CA ALA A 470 19.03 29.39 39.91
C ALA A 470 19.76 28.21 40.57
N THR A 471 19.86 28.19 41.90
CA THR A 471 20.55 27.13 42.66
C THR A 471 19.92 25.76 42.43
N GLU A 472 18.59 25.65 42.43
CA GLU A 472 17.87 24.40 42.14
C GLU A 472 18.08 23.90 40.71
N THR A 473 18.07 24.82 39.74
CA THR A 473 18.32 24.50 38.33
C THR A 473 19.77 24.05 38.12
N ALA A 474 20.74 24.72 38.74
CA ALA A 474 22.14 24.34 38.69
C ALA A 474 22.36 22.93 39.26
N LYS A 475 21.75 22.62 40.43
CA LYS A 475 21.77 21.27 41.03
C LYS A 475 21.15 20.21 40.13
N ALA A 476 20.05 20.53 39.45
CA ALA A 476 19.41 19.62 38.49
C ALA A 476 20.33 19.26 37.32
N ILE A 477 21.01 20.24 36.73
CA ILE A 477 21.93 20.00 35.60
C ILE A 477 23.21 19.32 36.10
N ALA A 478 23.74 19.70 37.27
CA ALA A 478 24.89 19.03 37.90
C ALA A 478 24.62 17.53 38.12
N TYR A 479 23.45 17.17 38.63
CA TYR A 479 23.01 15.76 38.76
C TYR A 479 23.04 15.02 37.40
N LEU A 480 22.53 15.64 36.32
CA LEU A 480 22.59 15.06 34.98
C LEU A 480 24.04 14.89 34.47
N HIS A 481 24.94 15.81 34.82
CA HIS A 481 26.34 15.82 34.37
C HIS A 481 27.29 14.91 35.16
N SER A 482 27.08 14.72 36.47
CA SER A 482 28.05 14.04 37.35
C SER A 482 27.50 12.81 38.09
N ALA A 483 26.20 12.74 38.38
CA ALA A 483 25.60 11.62 39.11
C ALA A 483 25.08 10.51 38.16
N MET A 484 24.82 10.84 36.90
CA MET A 484 24.42 9.88 35.86
C MET A 484 25.63 9.26 35.16
N ASN A 485 25.60 7.94 34.92
CA ASN A 485 26.63 7.22 34.17
C ASN A 485 26.00 6.34 33.07
N PRO A 486 26.23 6.62 31.77
CA PRO A 486 26.93 7.80 31.25
C PRO A 486 26.17 9.09 31.57
N PRO A 487 26.86 10.26 31.57
CA PRO A 487 26.23 11.55 31.89
C PRO A 487 25.19 11.94 30.84
N ILE A 488 24.32 12.89 31.16
CA ILE A 488 23.24 13.37 30.27
C ILE A 488 23.42 14.87 30.00
N TYR A 489 23.58 15.25 28.74
CA TYR A 489 23.61 16.65 28.31
C TYR A 489 22.22 17.07 27.84
N HIS A 490 21.68 18.17 28.37
CA HIS A 490 20.29 18.57 28.17
C HIS A 490 20.05 19.21 26.79
N ARG A 491 20.96 20.07 26.34
CA ARG A 491 21.01 20.76 25.03
C ARG A 491 19.95 21.83 24.76
N ASP A 492 18.97 21.99 25.64
CA ASP A 492 17.94 23.04 25.54
C ASP A 492 17.61 23.63 26.93
N ILE A 493 18.64 24.07 27.67
CA ILE A 493 18.48 24.83 28.93
C ILE A 493 18.10 26.27 28.59
N LYS A 494 16.98 26.74 29.14
CA LYS A 494 16.42 28.09 28.92
C LYS A 494 15.31 28.40 29.93
N SER A 495 15.00 29.68 30.17
CA SER A 495 13.94 30.09 31.10
C SER A 495 12.54 29.52 30.78
N SER A 496 12.26 29.16 29.53
CA SER A 496 10.98 28.55 29.13
C SER A 496 10.90 27.04 29.38
N ASN A 497 12.03 26.36 29.63
CA ASN A 497 12.09 24.94 30.01
C ASN A 497 12.26 24.73 31.52
N ILE A 498 12.38 25.81 32.30
CA ILE A 498 12.40 25.79 33.77
C ILE A 498 10.99 26.07 34.26
N LEU A 499 10.33 25.07 34.82
CA LEU A 499 8.96 25.14 35.32
C LEU A 499 8.93 25.34 36.85
N LEU A 500 7.88 25.99 37.36
CA LEU A 500 7.72 26.34 38.77
C LEU A 500 6.53 25.62 39.42
N ASP A 501 6.77 24.98 40.57
CA ASP A 501 5.75 24.26 41.35
C ASP A 501 4.87 25.22 42.18
N TYR A 502 3.94 24.69 43.00
CA TYR A 502 3.09 25.50 43.90
C TYR A 502 3.89 26.41 44.85
N ASN A 503 5.10 25.99 45.24
CA ASN A 503 5.98 26.67 46.18
C ASN A 503 7.11 27.46 45.48
N TYR A 504 6.98 27.70 44.17
CA TYR A 504 7.97 28.34 43.30
C TYR A 504 9.33 27.61 43.23
N ARG A 505 9.37 26.30 43.55
CA ARG A 505 10.56 25.46 43.36
C ARG A 505 10.74 25.13 41.88
N SER A 506 11.98 25.11 41.40
CA SER A 506 12.28 24.90 39.98
C SER A 506 12.30 23.42 39.60
N LYS A 507 11.86 23.11 38.38
CA LYS A 507 12.10 21.82 37.72
C LYS A 507 12.44 22.00 36.25
N VAL A 508 13.51 21.36 35.79
CA VAL A 508 13.91 21.36 34.37
C VAL A 508 13.07 20.37 33.56
N ALA A 509 12.66 20.78 32.35
CA ALA A 509 11.76 20.05 31.47
C ALA A 509 12.25 20.02 30.00
N ASP A 510 11.56 19.21 29.19
CA ASP A 510 11.76 19.02 27.74
C ASP A 510 13.11 18.39 27.35
N PHE A 511 13.26 17.10 27.68
CA PHE A 511 14.43 16.29 27.35
C PHE A 511 14.46 15.84 25.86
N GLY A 512 13.63 16.44 25.00
CA GLY A 512 13.46 16.02 23.59
C GLY A 512 14.72 16.17 22.73
N LEU A 513 15.66 17.05 23.10
CA LEU A 513 16.97 17.17 22.45
C LEU A 513 18.10 16.44 23.18
N SER A 514 17.92 16.05 24.44
CA SER A 514 19.01 15.63 25.34
C SER A 514 19.71 14.35 24.88
N ARG A 515 20.97 14.15 25.29
CA ARG A 515 21.78 12.98 24.88
C ARG A 515 22.62 12.42 26.01
N LEU A 516 22.85 11.11 25.96
CA LEU A 516 23.90 10.46 26.75
C LEU A 516 25.28 10.92 26.24
N GLY A 517 26.15 11.30 27.17
CA GLY A 517 27.56 11.59 26.96
C GLY A 517 28.37 10.32 26.65
N MET A 518 29.64 10.52 26.30
CA MET A 518 30.61 9.45 26.12
C MET A 518 31.66 9.51 27.23
N VAL A 519 31.84 8.41 27.97
CA VAL A 519 32.73 8.38 29.15
C VAL A 519 34.21 8.52 28.78
N GLU A 520 34.58 8.16 27.54
CA GLU A 520 35.95 8.13 27.05
C GLU A 520 36.34 9.34 26.17
N SER A 521 35.43 10.30 25.91
CA SER A 521 35.72 11.48 25.08
C SER A 521 35.19 12.78 25.69
N SER A 522 36.00 13.84 25.64
CA SER A 522 35.66 15.18 26.16
C SER A 522 34.53 15.92 25.43
N HIS A 523 33.97 15.30 24.39
CA HIS A 523 32.92 15.87 23.57
C HIS A 523 32.23 14.79 22.72
N ILE A 524 31.08 15.15 22.14
CA ILE A 524 30.39 14.42 21.08
C ILE A 524 30.32 15.30 19.83
N SER A 525 30.86 14.84 18.72
CA SER A 525 30.71 15.50 17.41
C SER A 525 29.28 15.29 16.89
N THR A 526 28.46 16.35 16.84
CA THR A 526 27.07 16.27 16.37
C THR A 526 26.53 17.61 15.91
N ALA A 527 25.53 17.59 15.02
CA ALA A 527 24.92 18.80 14.47
C ALA A 527 24.38 19.73 15.58
N PRO A 528 24.68 21.04 15.56
CA PRO A 528 24.13 22.03 16.49
C PRO A 528 22.60 21.98 16.55
N GLN A 529 22.06 21.79 17.74
CA GLN A 529 20.64 21.86 18.05
C GLN A 529 20.48 22.47 19.44
N GLY A 530 19.48 23.35 19.59
CA GLY A 530 19.19 24.13 20.80
C GLY A 530 18.44 25.39 20.42
N THR A 531 18.03 26.20 21.39
CA THR A 531 17.31 27.45 21.13
C THR A 531 18.29 28.60 20.77
N PRO A 532 18.03 29.38 19.69
CA PRO A 532 18.83 30.56 19.36
C PRO A 532 18.94 31.55 20.54
N GLY A 533 20.13 32.11 20.75
CA GLY A 533 20.44 32.96 21.90
C GLY A 533 20.95 32.21 23.13
N TYR A 534 20.56 30.95 23.34
CA TYR A 534 21.09 30.07 24.39
C TYR A 534 22.21 29.14 23.88
N LEU A 535 22.21 28.83 22.58
CA LEU A 535 23.13 27.90 21.95
C LEU A 535 24.60 28.32 22.12
N ASP A 536 25.39 27.46 22.76
CA ASP A 536 26.85 27.60 22.92
C ASP A 536 27.55 27.91 21.57
N PRO A 537 28.24 29.06 21.44
CA PRO A 537 28.87 29.47 20.19
C PRO A 537 30.03 28.56 19.79
N GLN A 538 30.74 27.96 20.76
CA GLN A 538 31.82 27.03 20.48
C GLN A 538 31.27 25.69 19.98
N TYR A 539 30.18 25.19 20.57
CA TYR A 539 29.45 24.04 20.05
C TYR A 539 28.91 24.31 18.65
N HIS A 540 28.31 25.48 18.41
CA HIS A 540 27.80 25.89 17.09
C HIS A 540 28.91 25.93 16.02
N GLN A 541 30.07 26.50 16.34
CA GLN A 541 31.18 26.65 15.39
C GLN A 541 31.93 25.34 15.11
N TYR A 542 32.17 24.52 16.14
CA TYR A 542 33.04 23.32 16.03
C TYR A 542 32.28 21.99 16.05
N PHE A 543 30.95 22.00 16.11
CA PHE A 543 30.09 20.80 16.15
C PHE A 543 30.35 19.88 17.37
N HIS A 544 31.10 20.36 18.37
CA HIS A 544 31.52 19.59 19.54
C HIS A 544 30.66 19.91 20.76
N LEU A 545 29.69 19.04 21.04
CA LEU A 545 28.85 19.10 22.25
C LEU A 545 29.65 18.64 23.47
N SER A 546 29.47 19.31 24.61
CA SER A 546 30.04 18.93 25.92
C SER A 546 29.10 19.33 27.07
N ASP A 547 29.38 18.89 28.30
CA ASP A 547 28.74 19.38 29.53
C ASP A 547 28.76 20.92 29.60
N LYS A 548 29.90 21.51 29.22
CA LYS A 548 30.14 22.96 29.15
C LYS A 548 29.20 23.70 28.22
N SER A 549 28.50 23.02 27.31
CA SER A 549 27.50 23.62 26.42
C SER A 549 26.16 23.88 27.12
N ASP A 550 25.79 23.03 28.09
CA ASP A 550 24.69 23.33 29.02
C ASP A 550 25.11 24.43 30.01
N VAL A 551 26.38 24.47 30.46
CA VAL A 551 26.91 25.55 31.33
C VAL A 551 26.74 26.93 30.68
N TYR A 552 27.09 27.06 29.39
CA TYR A 552 26.88 28.31 28.66
C TYR A 552 25.39 28.68 28.59
N SER A 553 24.54 27.71 28.25
CA SER A 553 23.09 27.89 28.17
C SER A 553 22.48 28.31 29.52
N PHE A 554 23.01 27.79 30.63
CA PHE A 554 22.64 28.19 31.98
C PHE A 554 23.19 29.58 32.37
N GLY A 555 24.38 29.95 31.89
CA GLY A 555 24.91 31.32 32.01
C GLY A 555 23.96 32.37 31.40
N VAL A 556 23.31 32.06 30.27
CA VAL A 556 22.26 32.91 29.69
C VAL A 556 21.05 33.03 30.62
N VAL A 557 20.63 31.92 31.25
CA VAL A 557 19.53 31.92 32.24
C VAL A 557 19.86 32.73 33.49
N LEU A 558 21.11 32.72 33.98
CA LEU A 558 21.53 33.58 35.09
C LEU A 558 21.41 35.07 34.72
N VAL A 559 21.76 35.44 33.48
CA VAL A 559 21.56 36.80 32.98
C VAL A 559 20.08 37.14 32.83
N GLU A 560 19.22 36.24 32.32
CA GLU A 560 17.76 36.45 32.34
C GLU A 560 17.23 36.69 33.76
N ILE A 561 17.75 35.94 34.75
CA ILE A 561 17.36 36.05 36.17
C ILE A 561 17.72 37.42 36.75
N ILE A 562 18.91 37.95 36.46
CA ILE A 562 19.36 39.28 36.92
C ILE A 562 18.63 40.41 36.19
N THR A 563 18.45 40.29 34.88
CA THR A 563 18.08 41.42 34.00
C THR A 563 16.60 41.46 33.61
N ALA A 564 15.88 40.33 33.69
CA ALA A 564 14.55 40.11 33.11
C ALA A 564 14.44 40.43 31.58
N LEU A 565 15.56 40.68 30.90
CA LEU A 565 15.58 41.02 29.48
C LEU A 565 15.34 39.80 28.59
N LYS A 566 14.76 40.03 27.41
CA LYS A 566 14.61 39.00 26.36
C LYS A 566 15.99 38.60 25.83
N VAL A 567 16.22 37.29 25.66
CA VAL A 567 17.52 36.74 25.21
C VAL A 567 17.87 37.16 23.77
N VAL A 568 16.87 37.25 22.90
CA VAL A 568 17.00 37.78 21.54
C VAL A 568 15.96 38.88 21.35
N ASP A 569 16.40 40.09 21.01
CA ASP A 569 15.53 41.27 20.99
C ASP A 569 15.93 42.26 19.89
N PHE A 570 15.22 42.19 18.76
CA PHE A 570 15.43 43.04 17.59
C PHE A 570 14.99 44.50 17.79
N SER A 571 14.49 44.88 18.97
CA SER A 571 14.21 46.29 19.30
C SER A 571 15.42 47.04 19.88
N ARG A 572 16.50 46.32 20.25
CA ARG A 572 17.75 46.89 20.76
C ARG A 572 18.69 47.32 19.62
N SER A 573 19.79 47.98 19.98
CA SER A 573 20.87 48.26 19.01
C SER A 573 21.43 46.94 18.43
N CYS A 574 21.96 46.99 17.21
CA CYS A 574 22.45 45.79 16.50
C CYS A 574 23.49 44.98 17.31
N SER A 575 24.32 45.68 18.09
CA SER A 575 25.31 45.14 19.02
C SER A 575 24.73 44.45 20.27
N GLU A 576 23.47 44.72 20.61
CA GLU A 576 22.84 44.35 21.90
C GLU A 576 21.61 43.43 21.73
N VAL A 577 21.30 43.01 20.49
CA VAL A 577 20.21 42.07 20.15
C VAL A 577 20.34 40.75 20.91
N ASN A 578 21.56 40.28 21.15
CA ASN A 578 21.85 39.08 21.94
C ASN A 578 22.19 39.45 23.40
N LEU A 579 21.41 38.93 24.35
CA LEU A 579 21.55 39.25 25.77
C LEU A 579 22.88 38.75 26.38
N ALA A 580 23.42 37.62 25.93
CA ALA A 580 24.69 37.12 26.43
C ALA A 580 25.85 38.04 26.03
N ALA A 581 25.85 38.55 24.79
CA ALA A 581 26.82 39.53 24.32
C ALA A 581 26.71 40.87 25.08
N LEU A 582 25.48 41.37 25.27
CA LEU A 582 25.20 42.58 26.07
C LEU A 582 25.71 42.44 27.52
N ALA A 583 25.44 41.31 28.17
CA ALA A 583 25.86 41.09 29.55
C ALA A 583 27.38 40.88 29.67
N VAL A 584 28.02 40.14 28.76
CA VAL A 584 29.49 40.01 28.74
C VAL A 584 30.16 41.38 28.57
N ASP A 585 29.61 42.25 27.71
CA ASP A 585 30.09 43.63 27.55
C ASP A 585 29.93 44.45 28.85
N ARG A 586 28.73 44.49 29.45
CA ARG A 586 28.47 45.32 30.64
C ARG A 586 29.15 44.80 31.89
N ILE A 587 29.15 43.49 32.14
CA ILE A 587 29.87 42.89 33.29
C ILE A 587 31.38 43.09 33.11
N GLY A 588 31.92 42.89 31.91
CA GLY A 588 33.34 43.10 31.61
C GLY A 588 33.81 44.56 31.76
N ARG A 589 32.90 45.53 31.71
CA ARG A 589 33.16 46.97 31.97
C ARG A 589 32.94 47.39 33.43
N GLY A 590 32.39 46.53 34.27
CA GLY A 590 31.91 46.89 35.62
C GLY A 590 30.56 47.61 35.63
N CYS A 591 29.86 47.69 34.50
CA CYS A 591 28.57 48.34 34.32
C CYS A 591 27.37 47.42 34.63
N VAL A 592 27.48 46.52 35.61
CA VAL A 592 26.43 45.54 35.93
C VAL A 592 25.12 46.24 36.31
N ASP A 593 25.20 47.33 37.07
CA ASP A 593 24.04 48.07 37.58
C ASP A 593 23.19 48.74 36.48
N GLU A 594 23.71 48.88 35.25
CA GLU A 594 22.94 49.34 34.08
C GLU A 594 21.88 48.33 33.61
N ILE A 595 22.07 47.04 33.92
CA ILE A 595 21.25 45.95 33.38
C ILE A 595 20.47 45.16 34.45
N ILE A 596 20.64 45.46 35.74
CA ILE A 596 19.86 44.82 36.81
C ILE A 596 18.37 45.19 36.66
N ASP A 597 17.49 44.19 36.73
CA ASP A 597 16.04 44.39 36.77
C ASP A 597 15.63 45.23 37.99
N PRO A 598 15.02 46.42 37.80
CA PRO A 598 14.60 47.29 38.90
C PRO A 598 13.65 46.62 39.90
N TYR A 599 12.90 45.59 39.50
CA TYR A 599 12.02 44.83 40.40
C TYR A 599 12.76 44.02 41.47
N LEU A 600 14.07 43.78 41.30
CA LEU A 600 14.89 43.13 42.31
C LEU A 600 15.13 44.00 43.55
N ASP A 601 14.93 45.32 43.44
CA ASP A 601 15.32 46.34 44.42
C ASP A 601 16.77 46.12 44.91
N PRO A 602 17.77 46.27 44.02
CA PRO A 602 19.15 45.92 44.34
C PRO A 602 19.72 46.68 45.54
N ASN A 603 19.21 47.88 45.83
CA ASN A 603 19.64 48.72 46.95
C ASN A 603 18.89 48.45 48.27
N ARG A 604 17.96 47.49 48.31
CA ARG A 604 17.17 47.15 49.52
C ARG A 604 18.03 46.79 50.73
N ASP A 605 19.07 46.00 50.49
CA ASP A 605 20.07 45.59 51.47
C ASP A 605 21.39 45.22 50.78
N ALA A 606 22.51 45.38 51.50
CA ALA A 606 23.84 45.16 50.94
C ALA A 606 24.06 43.71 50.45
N TRP A 607 23.43 42.72 51.09
CA TRP A 607 23.51 41.34 50.64
C TRP A 607 22.86 41.14 49.26
N THR A 608 21.72 41.78 49.00
CA THR A 608 21.03 41.72 47.71
C THR A 608 21.91 42.30 46.59
N LEU A 609 22.50 43.48 46.78
CA LEU A 609 23.44 44.04 45.79
C LEU A 609 24.64 43.13 45.55
N THR A 610 25.35 42.73 46.62
CA THR A 610 26.55 41.90 46.51
C THR A 610 26.25 40.54 45.87
N SER A 611 25.15 39.88 46.25
CA SER A 611 24.78 38.58 45.66
C SER A 611 24.37 38.69 44.20
N ILE A 612 23.71 39.77 43.76
CA ILE A 612 23.45 40.02 42.33
C ILE A 612 24.78 40.16 41.56
N HIS A 613 25.74 40.92 42.09
CA HIS A 613 27.06 41.08 41.47
C HIS A 613 27.87 39.77 41.43
N THR A 614 27.86 38.95 42.49
CA THR A 614 28.54 37.63 42.47
C THR A 614 27.88 36.67 41.46
N VAL A 615 26.55 36.65 41.36
CA VAL A 615 25.85 35.84 40.34
C VAL A 615 26.14 36.36 38.93
N ALA A 616 26.34 37.67 38.74
CA ALA A 616 26.76 38.23 37.46
C ALA A 616 28.18 37.80 37.07
N GLU A 617 29.13 37.78 38.02
CA GLU A 617 30.49 37.27 37.80
C GLU A 617 30.49 35.77 37.45
N LEU A 618 29.69 34.97 38.15
CA LEU A 618 29.49 33.56 37.85
C LEU A 618 28.87 33.34 36.47
N ALA A 619 27.88 34.16 36.09
CA ALA A 619 27.29 34.14 34.75
C ALA A 619 28.32 34.50 33.67
N PHE A 620 29.17 35.51 33.90
CA PHE A 620 30.26 35.88 33.00
C PHE A 620 31.26 34.73 32.79
N ARG A 621 31.65 34.03 33.87
CA ARG A 621 32.47 32.80 33.79
C ARG A 621 31.77 31.67 33.01
N CYS A 622 30.46 31.48 33.19
CA CYS A 622 29.69 30.50 32.42
C CYS A 622 29.58 30.84 30.92
N LEU A 623 29.56 32.14 30.58
CA LEU A 623 29.44 32.65 29.21
C LEU A 623 30.78 32.75 28.45
N ALA A 624 31.90 32.34 29.05
CA ALA A 624 33.21 32.36 28.40
C ALA A 624 33.21 31.59 27.07
N PHE A 625 33.82 32.16 26.01
CA PHE A 625 33.79 31.54 24.68
C PHE A 625 34.43 30.15 24.66
N HIS A 626 35.61 29.98 25.27
CA HIS A 626 36.28 28.69 25.39
C HIS A 626 35.69 27.88 26.54
N ARG A 627 35.18 26.67 26.25
CA ARG A 627 34.58 25.75 27.24
C ARG A 627 35.48 25.44 28.44
N ASP A 628 36.78 25.41 28.22
CA ASP A 628 37.77 25.05 29.25
C ASP A 628 37.97 26.18 30.28
N MET A 629 37.50 27.40 29.98
CA MET A 629 37.42 28.54 30.90
C MET A 629 36.10 28.61 31.68
N ARG A 630 35.09 27.80 31.32
CA ARG A 630 33.80 27.75 32.01
C ARG A 630 33.90 26.81 33.21
N PRO A 631 33.26 27.11 34.36
CA PRO A 631 33.14 26.16 35.48
C PRO A 631 32.37 24.90 35.07
N THR A 632 32.41 23.85 35.89
CA THR A 632 31.49 22.71 35.81
C THR A 632 30.15 23.08 36.46
N MET A 633 29.06 22.39 36.10
CA MET A 633 27.76 22.63 36.76
C MET A 633 27.77 22.31 38.27
N MET A 634 28.71 21.49 38.73
CA MET A 634 28.89 21.20 40.16
C MET A 634 29.45 22.44 40.91
N GLU A 635 30.54 23.03 40.40
CA GLU A 635 31.09 24.28 40.94
C GLU A 635 30.06 25.43 40.90
N VAL A 636 29.31 25.55 39.79
CA VAL A 636 28.21 26.53 39.66
C VAL A 636 27.12 26.32 40.71
N ALA A 637 26.74 25.07 40.98
CA ALA A 637 25.71 24.74 41.96
C ALA A 637 26.18 24.98 43.41
N GLU A 638 27.44 24.67 43.72
CA GLU A 638 28.07 24.93 45.02
C GLU A 638 28.21 26.44 45.27
N GLU A 639 28.67 27.22 44.29
CA GLU A 639 28.83 28.67 44.41
C GLU A 639 27.47 29.37 44.61
N LEU A 640 26.44 29.00 43.83
CA LEU A 640 25.07 29.51 44.02
C LEU A 640 24.46 29.12 45.38
N GLU A 641 24.82 27.96 45.94
CA GLU A 641 24.41 27.58 47.29
C GLU A 641 25.14 28.39 48.36
N GLN A 642 26.45 28.64 48.22
CA GLN A 642 27.20 29.51 49.12
C GLN A 642 26.65 30.95 49.13
N ILE A 643 26.34 31.51 47.95
CA ILE A 643 25.70 32.83 47.82
C ILE A 643 24.34 32.83 48.54
N MET A 644 23.50 31.81 48.35
CA MET A 644 22.20 31.68 48.99
C MET A 644 22.29 31.51 50.53
N LEU A 645 23.27 30.75 51.02
CA LEU A 645 23.51 30.55 52.46
C LEU A 645 24.07 31.80 53.14
N SER A 646 24.86 32.61 52.44
CA SER A 646 25.43 33.85 52.99
C SER A 646 24.39 34.85 53.50
N ALA A 647 23.15 34.81 52.97
CA ALA A 647 22.02 35.62 53.44
C ALA A 647 21.65 35.36 54.91
N TRP A 648 21.97 34.17 55.44
CA TRP A 648 21.56 33.70 56.77
C TRP A 648 22.65 33.89 57.84
N ILE A 649 23.86 34.26 57.43
CA ILE A 649 25.05 34.44 58.28
C ILE A 649 25.16 35.81 59.02
N PRO A 650 24.48 36.93 58.66
CA PRO A 650 24.73 38.25 59.26
C PRO A 650 24.65 38.35 60.80
N THR A 651 23.91 37.47 61.47
CA THR A 651 23.55 37.64 62.88
C THR A 651 24.57 37.05 63.88
N MET A 652 25.49 36.17 63.44
CA MET A 652 26.22 35.30 64.39
C MET A 652 27.62 35.81 64.81
N TYR A 653 28.22 36.75 64.07
CA TYR A 653 29.61 37.18 64.28
C TYR A 653 29.78 38.58 64.92
N MET A 654 28.70 39.25 65.34
CA MET A 654 28.76 40.51 66.11
C MET A 654 29.02 40.32 67.61
N ALA A 655 29.24 39.10 68.08
CA ALA A 655 29.56 38.77 69.47
C ALA A 655 31.07 38.49 69.66
N SER A 656 31.88 39.54 69.76
CA SER A 656 33.31 39.44 70.05
C SER A 656 33.59 38.84 71.44
N PRO A 657 34.65 38.02 71.56
CA PRO A 657 35.57 38.17 72.70
C PRO A 657 36.92 38.74 72.28
N SER A 658 37.56 39.47 73.19
CA SER A 658 38.88 40.08 73.00
C SER A 658 40.03 39.10 73.29
N THR A 659 41.22 39.40 72.74
CA THR A 659 42.53 38.77 73.07
C THR A 659 42.72 37.31 72.64
N SER A 660 43.92 36.79 72.35
CA SER A 660 45.29 37.36 72.38
C SER A 660 46.18 36.75 71.29
N SER A 661 47.11 37.53 70.72
CA SER A 661 48.22 36.99 69.90
C SER A 661 49.31 36.37 70.78
N CYS A 662 49.95 35.28 70.32
CA CYS A 662 51.30 34.89 70.73
C CYS A 662 51.96 33.94 69.71
N SER A 663 53.27 33.70 69.86
CA SER A 663 54.18 33.32 68.76
C SER A 663 54.47 31.81 68.58
N SER A 664 55.20 31.52 67.50
CA SER A 664 55.78 30.25 67.06
C SER A 664 56.83 29.63 68.01
N GLU A 665 57.06 28.30 67.92
CA GLU A 665 58.29 27.74 67.30
C GLU A 665 58.33 26.18 67.17
N TYR A 666 59.25 25.72 66.31
CA TYR A 666 59.87 24.40 66.11
C TYR A 666 59.31 23.10 66.74
N GLY A 667 59.20 22.06 65.89
CA GLY A 667 59.19 20.64 66.31
C GLY A 667 59.20 19.66 65.13
N SER A 668 60.28 18.90 64.94
CA SER A 668 60.41 17.90 63.85
C SER A 668 60.88 16.55 64.37
N GLN A 669 60.15 15.46 64.05
CA GLN A 669 60.76 14.19 63.66
C GLN A 669 59.77 13.17 63.02
N LYS A 670 60.34 12.08 62.51
CA LYS A 670 59.78 11.13 61.52
C LYS A 670 59.00 9.96 62.13
N SER A 671 58.19 9.32 61.27
CA SER A 671 57.88 7.87 61.21
C SER A 671 57.00 7.30 62.36
N LEU A 672 56.19 6.24 62.17
CA LEU A 672 56.34 5.08 61.28
C LEU A 672 54.99 4.53 60.74
N SER A 673 55.05 3.55 59.84
CA SER A 673 53.92 2.90 59.14
C SER A 673 53.36 1.65 59.84
N VAL A 674 52.08 1.32 59.62
CA VAL A 674 51.54 -0.06 59.77
C VAL A 674 50.70 -0.46 58.55
N SER A 675 50.83 -1.72 58.15
CA SER A 675 50.43 -2.31 56.87
C SER A 675 48.94 -2.64 56.71
N ILE A 676 48.51 -2.81 55.45
CA ILE A 676 47.43 -3.73 55.06
C ILE A 676 48.06 -4.95 54.37
N GLY A 677 47.54 -6.15 54.63
CA GLY A 677 48.10 -7.43 54.16
C GLY A 677 47.72 -7.81 52.72
N SER A 678 48.63 -8.51 52.04
CA SER A 678 48.46 -8.99 50.66
C SER A 678 47.71 -10.33 50.56
N LEU A 679 47.30 -10.68 49.33
CA LEU A 679 47.50 -12.04 48.80
C LEU A 679 47.62 -12.02 47.26
N ALA A 680 48.33 -13.02 46.72
CA ALA A 680 48.81 -13.10 45.33
C ALA A 680 47.69 -13.31 44.28
N GLY A 681 47.90 -13.14 42.96
CA GLY A 681 49.09 -12.73 42.18
C GLY A 681 49.27 -13.59 40.90
N ILE A 682 50.03 -13.09 39.90
CA ILE A 682 51.05 -13.81 39.08
C ILE A 682 51.60 -12.90 37.94
N ALA A 683 52.90 -13.05 37.68
CA ALA A 683 53.79 -12.66 36.56
C ALA A 683 53.19 -12.10 35.22
N SER A 684 53.91 -11.35 34.38
CA SER A 684 55.22 -10.66 34.46
C SER A 684 55.47 -9.80 33.21
N GLY A 685 56.35 -8.78 33.28
CA GLY A 685 56.95 -8.16 32.08
C GLY A 685 57.34 -6.68 32.23
N LYS A 686 58.63 -6.38 32.39
CA LYS A 686 59.19 -5.01 32.26
C LYS A 686 59.96 -4.90 30.94
N LEU A 687 59.89 -3.74 30.27
CA LEU A 687 61.02 -3.18 29.51
C LEU A 687 60.84 -1.68 29.21
N LEU A 688 61.93 -0.93 29.35
CA LEU A 688 62.15 0.52 29.14
C LEU A 688 63.69 0.71 29.06
N PRO A 689 64.24 1.81 28.50
CA PRO A 689 63.70 2.81 27.58
C PRO A 689 64.48 2.72 26.22
N PRO A 690 64.94 3.76 25.47
CA PRO A 690 65.49 5.06 25.88
C PRO A 690 64.86 6.32 25.23
N GLN A 691 65.21 7.50 25.77
CA GLN A 691 65.01 8.80 25.11
C GLN A 691 66.10 9.10 24.06
N ARG A 692 65.87 10.11 23.21
CA ARG A 692 66.95 10.92 22.63
C ARG A 692 66.52 12.36 22.34
N THR A 693 67.50 13.25 22.41
CA THR A 693 67.49 14.66 21.99
C THR A 693 67.92 14.73 20.50
N ASP A 694 67.94 15.86 19.78
CA ASP A 694 67.86 17.30 20.11
C ASP A 694 66.70 17.94 19.27
N SER A 695 66.58 19.23 18.91
CA SER A 695 67.47 20.40 18.92
C SER A 695 66.70 21.75 18.88
N LEU A 696 67.42 22.85 18.65
CA LEU A 696 66.95 24.25 18.70
C LEU A 696 66.96 24.90 17.29
N THR A 697 66.05 25.84 17.02
CA THR A 697 66.38 27.17 16.44
C THR A 697 65.16 28.11 16.46
N SER A 698 65.43 29.41 16.45
CA SER A 698 64.45 30.52 16.51
C SER A 698 64.72 31.55 15.42
N LEU A 699 63.71 32.30 14.98
CA LEU A 699 63.90 33.63 14.39
C LEU A 699 62.66 34.52 14.57
N GLU A 700 62.90 35.83 14.61
CA GLU A 700 61.94 36.93 14.81
C GLU A 700 61.05 37.17 13.57
N GLU A 701 59.74 37.39 13.71
CA GLU A 701 59.01 38.65 14.05
C GLU A 701 58.88 39.64 12.86
N THR A 702 57.65 39.94 12.43
CA THR A 702 57.34 41.15 11.64
C THR A 702 55.85 41.56 11.67
N LYS A 703 55.47 42.25 12.75
CA LYS A 703 54.75 43.54 12.79
C LYS A 703 53.50 43.84 11.90
N ASP A 704 52.42 44.23 12.60
CA ASP A 704 51.28 45.13 12.28
C ASP A 704 50.55 45.13 10.91
N ILE A 705 49.21 45.06 10.95
CA ILE A 705 48.28 46.19 10.68
C ILE A 705 46.80 45.78 10.95
N SER A 706 45.91 46.77 11.09
CA SER A 706 44.58 46.69 11.74
C SER A 706 43.36 46.50 10.82
N LEU A 707 42.23 46.12 11.44
CA LEU A 707 40.83 46.56 11.17
C LEU A 707 40.35 46.69 9.71
N VAL A 708 39.35 45.87 9.35
CA VAL A 708 38.38 46.15 8.29
C VAL A 708 36.96 45.85 8.81
N SER A 709 36.01 46.75 8.55
CA SER A 709 34.59 46.55 8.87
C SER A 709 33.91 45.67 7.82
N VAL A 710 32.92 44.87 8.23
CA VAL A 710 31.98 44.22 7.30
C VAL A 710 30.57 44.68 7.64
N GLN A 711 30.19 45.79 7.03
CA GLN A 711 28.79 46.19 6.90
C GLN A 711 28.32 45.73 5.52
N ASP A 712 27.49 44.70 5.43
CA ASP A 712 26.56 44.63 4.29
C ASP A 712 25.27 43.83 4.57
N THR A 713 24.21 44.61 4.75
CA THR A 713 22.90 44.49 4.08
C THR A 713 22.28 43.10 3.90
N TRP A 714 21.28 42.82 4.75
CA TRP A 714 20.26 41.80 4.50
C TRP A 714 19.45 42.09 3.21
N LEU A 715 19.27 41.08 2.37
CA LEU A 715 18.15 40.99 1.43
C LEU A 715 17.51 39.61 1.53
N SER A 716 16.21 39.59 1.80
CA SER A 716 15.41 38.37 1.91
C SER A 716 14.44 38.24 0.73
N GLU A 717 14.46 37.12 0.00
CA GLU A 717 13.22 36.47 -0.44
C GLU A 717 13.39 35.05 -1.01
N GLN A 718 12.24 34.35 -1.13
CA GLN A 718 11.93 33.21 -2.02
C GLN A 718 12.71 31.88 -1.87
N SER A 719 12.23 31.11 -0.89
CA SER A 719 11.88 29.67 -0.98
C SER A 719 12.21 28.86 -2.26
N SER A 720 12.87 27.70 -2.08
CA SER A 720 12.70 26.52 -2.95
C SER A 720 13.08 25.19 -2.24
N PRO A 721 12.60 24.01 -2.70
CA PRO A 721 12.58 22.79 -1.88
C PRO A 721 13.74 21.81 -2.12
N SER A 722 14.18 21.14 -1.06
CA SER A 722 15.15 20.04 -1.13
C SER A 722 14.51 18.72 -1.58
N LYS A 723 14.69 18.36 -2.85
CA LYS A 723 14.52 16.98 -3.32
C LYS A 723 15.79 16.17 -3.00
N ASN A 724 15.66 15.11 -2.21
CA ASN A 724 16.66 14.04 -2.16
C ASN A 724 16.13 12.82 -2.93
N SER A 725 16.70 12.57 -4.10
CA SER A 725 16.47 11.36 -4.90
C SER A 725 17.68 11.08 -5.78
N LEU A 726 18.01 9.79 -5.96
CA LEU A 726 19.03 9.26 -6.86
C LEU A 726 20.50 9.58 -6.50
N LEU A 727 21.14 8.61 -5.87
CA LEU A 727 22.28 7.95 -6.50
C LEU A 727 22.10 6.44 -6.36
N ASP A 728 21.75 5.76 -7.45
CA ASP A 728 22.11 4.37 -7.65
C ASP A 728 22.11 3.99 -9.14
N ASN A 729 23.02 3.08 -9.51
CA ASN A 729 23.21 2.40 -10.80
C ASN A 729 23.53 3.20 -12.08
N VAL A 730 24.62 2.77 -12.72
CA VAL A 730 24.98 2.98 -14.13
C VAL A 730 25.39 1.61 -14.68
N VAL A 731 24.99 1.28 -15.92
CA VAL A 731 25.04 -0.08 -16.53
C VAL A 731 23.96 -1.03 -15.95
N ARG A 732 22.99 -1.54 -16.72
CA ARG A 732 22.72 -1.40 -18.17
C ARG A 732 21.23 -1.41 -18.49
#